data_AF-A0AA96CWD0-F1
#
_entry.id   AF-A0AA96CWD0-F1
#
_cell.length_a   1.000
_cell.length_b   1.000
_cell.length_c   1.000
_cell.angle_alpha   90.00
_cell.angle_beta   90.00
_cell.angle_gamma   90.00
#
_symmetry.space_group_name_H-M   'P 1'
#
loop_
_entity.id
_entity.type
_entity.pdbx_description
1 polymer ?
#
loop_
_entity_poly.entity_id
_entity_poly.type
_entity_poly.pdbx_seq_one_letter_code
_entity_poly.pdbx_strand_id
1 'polypeptide(L)'
;MELQVYNNMLNVQEIKLDKAIQNFLERNSYENYNIATQDMDIEENKDIDFIKINHISYDRSKDETDINLIDFQQILSAISSKTKKFIYVIESSENGIDLYLGTSKNSKEFLDNTFSGIYSKTHEKLYKELKFLDNTFSGIYSGSQTQLDKKPKFEDGKYSKAMLGIPSLKRDSDKKYNQSLEKILFPMQNKSFRIVIVAESYDNRTIKEIISNYQTLGNELHKLVKQSKNIQDSSSNSEGVTLTIGSSESNTEGSSESYSQTKGSSDKATSSKVGSMLSTAIGTGIGFGLAGPAGAAAGAAAGGFIGSNLFAKTVNESETHSTSTNKSRTNSTNESTSKNQNTSKTNTLGITFDEINKSAEYCENLIDKYIERFQKGLNHGMWNTSLYIQSDDNTTLSELEHTLKSVYSGDETYFEAIRFSENLNDNKNIKIENLPMLYFDKSFKHPIHSSFSGFSNAINSEELSILSALPNNDIDGISVSKVSSFGLTQAKNIDKNTPIEIGNVLNKKKATNQRFKLSLESLNSHLFVSGITGGGKSNTIKGILEKLPYKDNLKKKIPFLVIEPAKSEYRHLLKKIPNLQIFRPGAKDDIFRFNPFVFEHSRKPNHPITLTKHVDMLKTTFSAAFPMYGPMPYILEEAIHKIYEKKVGVLKLKTILILQI
;
A
#
# COMPACT_ATOMS: atom_id res chain seq x y z
N MET A 1 33.83 21.24 -7.06
CA MET A 1 33.08 22.50 -7.29
C MET A 1 33.66 23.50 -6.31
N GLU A 2 34.44 24.47 -6.79
CA GLU A 2 35.15 25.41 -5.91
C GLU A 2 34.19 26.52 -5.44
N LEU A 3 34.12 26.73 -4.13
CA LEU A 3 33.45 27.88 -3.54
C LEU A 3 34.49 28.97 -3.28
N GLN A 4 34.41 30.05 -4.03
CA GLN A 4 35.26 31.23 -3.80
C GLN A 4 34.90 31.86 -2.45
N VAL A 5 35.89 31.96 -1.57
CA VAL A 5 35.76 32.61 -0.27
C VAL A 5 35.82 34.12 -0.46
N TYR A 6 34.67 34.79 -0.40
CA TYR A 6 34.62 36.25 -0.33
C TYR A 6 34.89 36.70 1.10
N ASN A 7 36.03 37.35 1.33
CA ASN A 7 36.40 37.88 2.64
C ASN A 7 35.47 39.02 3.05
N ASN A 8 34.73 38.83 4.15
CA ASN A 8 34.34 39.92 5.04
C ASN A 8 34.27 39.39 6.48
N MET A 9 34.93 40.09 7.41
CA MET A 9 35.02 39.66 8.81
C MET A 9 33.69 39.91 9.53
N LEU A 10 32.89 38.86 9.74
CA LEU A 10 31.90 38.72 10.83
C LEU A 10 31.42 37.25 10.87
N ASN A 11 31.67 36.56 11.99
CA ASN A 11 31.22 35.19 12.30
C ASN A 11 31.28 34.16 11.14
N VAL A 12 32.47 33.63 10.87
CA VAL A 12 32.60 32.37 10.12
C VAL A 12 32.11 31.21 11.00
N GLN A 13 30.84 30.83 10.86
CA GLN A 13 30.41 29.49 11.26
C GLN A 13 31.10 28.49 10.33
N GLU A 14 31.87 27.57 10.91
CA GLU A 14 32.45 26.44 10.19
C GLU A 14 31.32 25.48 9.77
N ILE A 15 30.74 25.69 8.59
CA ILE A 15 29.68 24.83 8.04
C ILE A 15 30.31 23.49 7.69
N LYS A 16 30.17 22.53 8.61
CA LYS A 16 30.51 21.13 8.38
C LYS A 16 29.72 20.59 7.19
N LEU A 17 30.43 20.21 6.13
CA LEU A 17 29.86 19.75 4.86
C LEU A 17 28.88 18.59 5.05
N ASP A 18 29.16 17.66 5.98
CA ASP A 18 28.28 16.57 6.36
C ASP A 18 26.92 17.06 6.89
N LYS A 19 26.87 18.13 7.69
CA LYS A 19 25.62 18.70 8.20
C LYS A 19 24.83 19.43 7.11
N ALA A 20 25.51 20.05 6.14
CA ALA A 20 24.86 20.66 4.99
C ALA A 20 24.21 19.59 4.10
N ILE A 21 24.92 18.47 3.85
CA ILE A 21 24.38 17.31 3.13
C ILE A 21 23.21 16.67 3.89
N GLN A 22 23.30 16.55 5.22
CA GLN A 22 22.20 16.04 6.04
C GLN A 22 20.93 16.90 5.88
N ASN A 23 21.04 18.21 6.10
CA ASN A 23 19.89 19.13 5.97
C ASN A 23 19.30 19.13 4.56
N PHE A 24 20.13 18.95 3.53
CA PHE A 24 19.69 18.79 2.14
C PHE A 24 18.90 17.49 1.93
N LEU A 25 19.41 16.34 2.40
CA LEU A 25 18.75 15.04 2.26
C LEU A 25 17.45 14.94 3.07
N GLU A 26 17.41 15.55 4.26
CA GLU A 26 16.21 15.62 5.11
C GLU A 26 15.21 16.73 4.66
N ARG A 27 15.60 17.54 3.67
CA ARG A 27 14.87 18.72 3.15
C ARG A 27 14.44 19.69 4.24
N ASN A 28 15.29 19.90 5.24
CA ASN A 28 15.01 20.78 6.37
C ASN A 28 14.97 22.25 5.93
N SER A 29 14.16 23.07 6.61
CA SER A 29 13.95 24.50 6.30
C SER A 29 13.23 24.81 4.98
N TYR A 30 12.82 23.81 4.20
CA TYR A 30 11.99 24.03 3.00
C TYR A 30 10.62 24.61 3.38
N GLU A 31 10.11 24.25 4.56
CA GLU A 31 8.91 24.82 5.17
C GLU A 31 8.99 26.33 5.49
N ASN A 32 10.20 26.85 5.69
CA ASN A 32 10.47 28.26 6.03
C ASN A 32 10.82 29.11 4.79
N TYR A 33 10.58 28.60 3.58
CA TYR A 33 10.85 29.31 2.34
C TYR A 33 9.88 30.48 2.18
N ASN A 34 10.38 31.73 2.17
CA ASN A 34 9.55 32.92 2.14
C ASN A 34 9.01 33.21 0.72
N ILE A 35 7.77 32.79 0.51
CA ILE A 35 7.00 32.88 -0.75
C ILE A 35 6.58 34.32 -1.09
N ALA A 36 6.55 35.24 -0.12
CA ALA A 36 6.12 36.62 -0.34
C ALA A 36 7.22 37.52 -0.93
N THR A 37 8.48 37.09 -0.87
CA THR A 37 9.67 37.89 -1.27
C THR A 37 10.49 37.30 -2.42
N GLN A 38 10.16 36.09 -2.88
CA GLN A 38 10.90 35.38 -3.92
C GLN A 38 9.94 34.94 -5.03
N ASP A 39 10.40 35.06 -6.29
CA ASP A 39 9.62 34.62 -7.44
C ASP A 39 9.49 33.09 -7.44
N MET A 40 8.25 32.60 -7.40
CA MET A 40 7.92 31.19 -7.50
C MET A 40 7.41 30.84 -8.89
N ASP A 41 7.89 29.72 -9.42
CA ASP A 41 7.36 29.15 -10.65
C ASP A 41 6.10 28.33 -10.35
N ILE A 42 4.97 28.76 -10.90
CA ILE A 42 3.66 28.14 -10.72
C ILE A 42 3.27 27.36 -11.97
N GLU A 43 2.95 26.08 -11.82
CA GLU A 43 2.43 25.24 -12.90
C GLU A 43 0.96 24.84 -12.62
N GLU A 44 0.02 25.54 -13.27
CA GLU A 44 -1.42 25.38 -13.05
C GLU A 44 -2.04 24.22 -13.85
N ASN A 45 -2.86 23.39 -13.20
CA ASN A 45 -3.50 22.22 -13.81
C ASN A 45 -4.94 22.51 -14.26
N LYS A 46 -5.09 23.22 -15.39
CA LYS A 46 -6.38 23.73 -15.90
C LYS A 46 -7.28 22.68 -16.58
N ASP A 47 -6.69 21.57 -17.06
CA ASP A 47 -7.38 20.51 -17.81
C ASP A 47 -7.62 19.24 -16.98
N ILE A 48 -8.22 19.39 -15.79
CA ILE A 48 -8.64 18.28 -14.93
C ILE A 48 -10.17 18.16 -14.95
N ASP A 49 -10.66 16.92 -15.04
CA ASP A 49 -12.03 16.54 -14.73
C ASP A 49 -12.08 15.56 -13.55
N PHE A 50 -13.25 15.51 -12.89
CA PHE A 50 -13.45 14.84 -11.61
C PHE A 50 -14.62 13.86 -11.61
N ILE A 51 -14.45 12.77 -10.86
CA ILE A 51 -15.54 11.95 -10.35
C ILE A 51 -15.75 12.29 -8.87
N LYS A 52 -17.00 12.56 -8.47
CA LYS A 52 -17.38 12.58 -7.06
C LYS A 52 -17.73 11.16 -6.61
N ILE A 53 -17.23 10.72 -5.45
CA ILE A 53 -17.59 9.45 -4.82
C ILE A 53 -18.77 9.67 -3.87
N ASN A 54 -19.84 8.89 -4.03
CA ASN A 54 -21.03 8.94 -3.15
C ASN A 54 -21.22 7.64 -2.34
N HIS A 55 -20.79 6.51 -2.90
CA HIS A 55 -20.89 5.20 -2.26
C HIS A 55 -19.64 4.36 -2.55
N ILE A 56 -19.08 3.70 -1.54
CA ILE A 56 -17.98 2.76 -1.69
C ILE A 56 -18.44 1.35 -1.29
N SER A 57 -18.05 0.37 -2.09
CA SER A 57 -18.44 -1.04 -1.94
C SER A 57 -17.19 -1.92 -1.82
N TYR A 58 -16.93 -2.41 -0.60
CA TYR A 58 -15.78 -3.26 -0.29
C TYR A 58 -16.16 -4.74 -0.24
N ASP A 59 -15.20 -5.61 -0.54
CA ASP A 59 -15.37 -7.03 -0.29
C ASP A 59 -15.36 -7.32 1.21
N ARG A 60 -16.34 -8.08 1.70
CA ARG A 60 -16.39 -8.50 3.11
C ARG A 60 -15.22 -9.41 3.48
N SER A 61 -14.57 -10.08 2.52
CA SER A 61 -13.44 -10.97 2.79
C SER A 61 -12.06 -10.27 2.79
N LYS A 62 -11.96 -9.02 2.31
CA LYS A 62 -10.69 -8.27 2.31
C LYS A 62 -10.47 -7.58 3.64
N ASP A 63 -9.21 -7.43 4.03
CA ASP A 63 -8.84 -6.60 5.16
C ASP A 63 -8.63 -5.12 4.75
N GLU A 64 -8.37 -4.25 5.73
CA GLU A 64 -8.24 -2.81 5.50
C GLU A 64 -6.93 -2.44 4.77
N THR A 65 -5.92 -3.32 4.81
CA THR A 65 -4.64 -3.19 4.09
C THR A 65 -4.85 -3.43 2.59
N ASP A 66 -5.54 -4.53 2.25
CA ASP A 66 -5.94 -4.84 0.88
C ASP A 66 -6.78 -3.71 0.29
N ILE A 67 -7.76 -3.21 1.06
CA ILE A 67 -8.73 -2.21 0.64
C ILE A 67 -8.09 -0.83 0.39
N ASN A 68 -7.25 -0.34 1.31
CA ASN A 68 -6.76 1.05 1.25
C ASN A 68 -5.37 1.18 0.60
N LEU A 69 -4.51 0.17 0.67
CA LEU A 69 -3.18 0.22 0.06
C LEU A 69 -3.15 -0.50 -1.28
N ILE A 70 -3.43 -1.80 -1.30
CA ILE A 70 -3.16 -2.65 -2.48
C ILE A 70 -4.16 -2.37 -3.62
N ASP A 71 -5.44 -2.24 -3.30
CA ASP A 71 -6.48 -1.87 -4.27
C ASP A 71 -6.28 -0.43 -4.79
N PHE A 72 -5.88 0.50 -3.93
CA PHE A 72 -5.64 1.89 -4.34
C PHE A 72 -4.34 2.05 -5.15
N GLN A 73 -3.29 1.28 -4.82
CA GLN A 73 -2.05 1.20 -5.63
C GLN A 73 -2.34 0.71 -7.05
N GLN A 74 -3.29 -0.21 -7.24
CA GLN A 74 -3.71 -0.66 -8.58
C GLN A 74 -4.40 0.47 -9.36
N ILE A 75 -5.22 1.30 -8.70
CA ILE A 75 -5.81 2.50 -9.32
C ILE A 75 -4.70 3.47 -9.74
N LEU A 76 -3.78 3.80 -8.85
CA LEU A 76 -2.66 4.71 -9.13
C LEU A 76 -1.80 4.19 -10.29
N SER A 77 -1.41 2.91 -10.28
CA SER A 77 -0.63 2.28 -11.35
C SER A 77 -1.35 2.37 -12.71
N ALA A 78 -2.66 2.12 -12.75
CA ALA A 78 -3.47 2.28 -13.96
C ALA A 78 -3.49 3.74 -14.46
N ILE A 79 -3.63 4.72 -13.56
CA ILE A 79 -3.62 6.15 -13.88
C ILE A 79 -2.24 6.61 -14.38
N SER A 80 -1.15 6.19 -13.73
CA SER A 80 0.23 6.42 -14.17
C SER A 80 0.45 5.95 -15.61
N SER A 81 -0.03 4.75 -15.96
CA SER A 81 0.10 4.20 -17.31
C SER A 81 -0.67 4.96 -18.40
N LYS A 82 -1.75 5.67 -18.04
CA LYS A 82 -2.75 6.20 -18.98
C LYS A 82 -2.73 7.72 -19.10
N THR A 83 -2.92 8.41 -17.98
CA THR A 83 -3.15 9.86 -17.92
C THR A 83 -2.03 10.61 -17.21
N LYS A 84 -1.22 9.90 -16.40
CA LYS A 84 -0.07 10.42 -15.64
C LYS A 84 -0.39 11.48 -14.57
N LYS A 85 -1.58 12.09 -14.55
CA LYS A 85 -2.01 13.03 -13.51
C LYS A 85 -3.13 12.44 -12.66
N PHE A 86 -2.95 12.45 -11.35
CA PHE A 86 -3.91 12.03 -10.35
C PHE A 86 -4.18 13.20 -9.40
N ILE A 87 -5.45 13.54 -9.21
CA ILE A 87 -5.89 14.54 -8.23
C ILE A 87 -6.80 13.85 -7.21
N TYR A 88 -6.65 14.17 -5.94
CA TYR A 88 -7.55 13.71 -4.87
C TYR A 88 -7.97 14.94 -4.04
N VAL A 89 -9.27 15.14 -3.85
CA VAL A 89 -9.81 16.30 -3.12
C VAL A 89 -10.83 15.83 -2.09
N ILE A 90 -10.64 16.26 -0.84
CA ILE A 90 -11.67 16.22 0.20
C ILE A 90 -12.13 17.65 0.44
N GLU A 91 -13.44 17.86 0.48
CA GLU A 91 -14.09 19.13 0.79
C GLU A 91 -15.10 18.90 1.92
N SER A 92 -14.86 19.52 3.08
CA SER A 92 -15.74 19.47 4.25
C SER A 92 -16.51 20.78 4.37
N SER A 93 -17.83 20.67 4.56
CA SER A 93 -18.75 21.82 4.66
C SER A 93 -19.86 21.54 5.67
N GLU A 94 -20.73 22.52 5.92
CA GLU A 94 -21.97 22.32 6.69
C GLU A 94 -22.91 21.25 6.10
N ASN A 95 -22.73 20.89 4.83
CA ASN A 95 -23.55 19.89 4.12
C ASN A 95 -22.90 18.48 4.11
N GLY A 96 -21.86 18.26 4.92
CA GLY A 96 -21.08 17.02 4.96
C GLY A 96 -19.83 17.06 4.10
N ILE A 97 -19.32 15.86 3.77
CA ILE A 97 -17.99 15.64 3.20
C ILE A 97 -18.11 15.15 1.76
N ASP A 98 -17.51 15.89 0.84
CA ASP A 98 -17.43 15.55 -0.58
C ASP A 98 -16.01 15.07 -0.93
N LEU A 99 -15.91 13.85 -1.50
CA LEU A 99 -14.65 13.26 -1.96
C LEU A 99 -14.64 13.17 -3.49
N TYR A 100 -13.54 13.63 -4.08
CA TYR A 100 -13.34 13.65 -5.52
C TYR A 100 -12.02 12.99 -5.92
N LEU A 101 -12.06 12.22 -7.00
CA LEU A 101 -10.85 11.78 -7.71
C LEU A 101 -10.84 12.47 -9.08
N GLY A 102 -9.69 13.01 -9.49
CA GLY A 102 -9.53 13.74 -10.74
C GLY A 102 -8.38 13.24 -11.59
N THR A 103 -8.46 13.48 -12.89
CA THR A 103 -7.39 13.15 -13.85
C THR A 103 -7.42 14.09 -15.06
N SER A 104 -6.35 14.09 -15.86
CA SER A 104 -6.21 14.96 -17.03
C SER A 104 -7.25 14.65 -18.11
N LYS A 105 -7.83 15.68 -18.71
CA LYS A 105 -8.76 15.58 -19.85
C LYS A 105 -8.17 14.91 -21.09
N ASN A 106 -6.90 15.18 -21.38
CA ASN A 106 -6.22 14.74 -22.59
C ASN A 106 -4.97 13.94 -22.21
N SER A 107 -4.98 12.63 -22.44
CA SER A 107 -3.75 11.85 -22.48
C SER A 107 -3.01 12.07 -23.81
N LYS A 108 -1.66 12.18 -23.78
CA LYS A 108 -0.87 12.10 -25.01
C LYS A 108 -1.06 10.72 -25.66
N GLU A 109 -1.23 10.70 -26.97
CA GLU A 109 -1.60 9.53 -27.76
C GLU A 109 -0.79 8.26 -27.44
N PHE A 110 -1.49 7.17 -27.10
CA PHE A 110 -0.88 5.83 -27.12
C PHE A 110 -1.81 4.69 -27.54
N LEU A 111 -3.14 4.90 -27.66
CA LEU A 111 -4.11 3.83 -27.92
C LEU A 111 -5.26 4.23 -28.86
N ASP A 112 -4.95 4.85 -30.00
CA ASP A 112 -5.93 5.09 -31.08
C ASP A 112 -5.79 4.10 -32.26
N ASN A 113 -4.72 3.29 -32.32
CA ASN A 113 -4.40 2.42 -33.48
C ASN A 113 -4.76 0.92 -33.35
N THR A 114 -5.50 0.48 -32.33
CA THR A 114 -5.75 -0.98 -32.12
C THR A 114 -7.22 -1.39 -31.97
N PHE A 115 -8.15 -0.45 -31.76
CA PHE A 115 -9.59 -0.75 -31.63
C PHE A 115 -10.47 0.25 -32.39
N SER A 116 -10.17 0.49 -33.67
CA SER A 116 -11.07 1.17 -34.60
C SER A 116 -12.20 0.23 -35.06
N GLY A 117 -13.10 -0.13 -34.14
CA GLY A 117 -14.15 -1.13 -34.34
C GLY A 117 -15.51 -0.67 -33.82
N ILE A 118 -16.15 0.25 -34.55
CA ILE A 118 -17.58 0.61 -34.45
C ILE A 118 -18.06 0.96 -33.02
N TYR A 119 -18.02 2.24 -32.62
CA TYR A 119 -19.10 2.87 -31.84
C TYR A 119 -19.04 4.41 -31.85
N SER A 120 -20.16 5.01 -32.30
CA SER A 120 -20.77 6.23 -31.72
C SER A 120 -20.12 7.62 -31.90
N LYS A 121 -20.98 8.64 -31.82
CA LYS A 121 -20.79 10.03 -32.31
C LYS A 121 -20.40 11.01 -31.19
N THR A 122 -19.40 11.85 -31.49
CA THR A 122 -19.12 13.23 -31.01
C THR A 122 -19.16 13.63 -29.52
N HIS A 123 -19.96 13.00 -28.65
CA HIS A 123 -19.97 13.29 -27.19
C HIS A 123 -19.08 12.31 -26.40
N GLU A 124 -18.80 11.10 -26.93
CA GLU A 124 -17.99 10.12 -26.20
C GLU A 124 -16.49 10.42 -26.18
N LYS A 125 -16.00 11.32 -27.05
CA LYS A 125 -14.61 11.77 -27.02
C LYS A 125 -14.28 12.64 -25.80
N LEU A 126 -15.24 13.37 -25.23
CA LEU A 126 -14.97 14.41 -24.22
C LEU A 126 -14.64 13.88 -22.81
N TYR A 127 -14.88 12.58 -22.56
CA TYR A 127 -14.74 11.97 -21.23
C TYR A 127 -14.01 10.62 -21.27
N LYS A 128 -13.15 10.35 -22.26
CA LYS A 128 -12.48 9.04 -22.41
C LYS A 128 -11.59 8.73 -21.20
N GLU A 129 -10.83 9.71 -20.73
CA GLU A 129 -9.94 9.68 -19.58
C GLU A 129 -10.73 9.64 -18.26
N LEU A 130 -11.79 10.45 -18.14
CA LEU A 130 -12.64 10.46 -16.96
C LEU A 130 -13.42 9.14 -16.79
N LYS A 131 -13.96 8.59 -17.89
CA LYS A 131 -14.56 7.24 -17.91
C LYS A 131 -13.51 6.16 -17.62
N PHE A 132 -12.23 6.36 -17.95
CA PHE A 132 -11.18 5.40 -17.58
C PHE A 132 -10.96 5.39 -16.06
N LEU A 133 -10.86 6.56 -15.43
CA LEU A 133 -10.78 6.70 -13.97
C LEU A 133 -11.99 6.05 -13.28
N ASP A 134 -13.20 6.39 -13.74
CA ASP A 134 -14.46 5.84 -13.21
C ASP A 134 -14.56 4.32 -13.35
N ASN A 135 -14.24 3.76 -14.52
CA ASN A 135 -14.28 2.31 -14.74
C ASN A 135 -13.17 1.57 -13.97
N THR A 136 -12.02 2.21 -13.73
CA THR A 136 -10.94 1.64 -12.92
C THR A 136 -11.34 1.56 -11.46
N PHE A 137 -11.80 2.69 -10.89
CA PHE A 137 -12.32 2.76 -9.52
C PHE A 137 -13.50 1.80 -9.32
N SER A 138 -14.51 1.85 -10.20
CA SER A 138 -15.69 0.98 -10.17
C SER A 138 -15.42 -0.48 -10.55
N GLY A 139 -14.23 -0.80 -11.08
CA GLY A 139 -13.77 -2.16 -11.32
C GLY A 139 -13.24 -2.78 -10.03
N ILE A 140 -12.30 -2.09 -9.39
CA ILE A 140 -11.64 -2.50 -8.15
C ILE A 140 -12.64 -2.48 -6.99
N TYR A 141 -13.26 -1.33 -6.72
CA TYR A 141 -14.35 -1.17 -5.75
C TYR A 141 -15.71 -1.45 -6.39
N SER A 142 -15.87 -2.64 -6.98
CA SER A 142 -17.10 -3.06 -7.64
C SER A 142 -18.34 -2.90 -6.74
N GLY A 143 -19.35 -2.20 -7.24
CA GLY A 143 -20.59 -1.86 -6.53
C GLY A 143 -20.66 -0.45 -5.96
N SER A 144 -19.56 0.31 -6.04
CA SER A 144 -19.48 1.73 -5.69
C SER A 144 -20.31 2.60 -6.63
N GLN A 145 -20.61 3.83 -6.21
CA GLN A 145 -21.35 4.81 -6.99
C GLN A 145 -20.64 6.16 -7.04
N THR A 146 -20.55 6.70 -8.24
CA THR A 146 -19.80 7.89 -8.62
C THR A 146 -20.69 8.85 -9.42
N GLN A 147 -20.32 10.14 -9.44
CA GLN A 147 -20.91 11.15 -10.33
C GLN A 147 -19.81 11.73 -11.23
N LEU A 148 -19.95 11.55 -12.54
CA LEU A 148 -19.04 12.09 -13.56
C LEU A 148 -19.20 13.61 -13.70
N ASP A 149 -18.09 14.29 -14.01
CA ASP A 149 -18.00 15.73 -14.33
C ASP A 149 -18.61 16.64 -13.26
N LYS A 150 -18.42 16.23 -12.00
CA LYS A 150 -18.78 17.05 -10.84
C LYS A 150 -17.51 17.57 -10.22
N LYS A 151 -17.18 18.82 -10.53
CA LYS A 151 -16.01 19.51 -9.98
C LYS A 151 -16.20 19.82 -8.48
N PRO A 152 -15.12 19.91 -7.69
CA PRO A 152 -15.14 20.56 -6.39
C PRO A 152 -15.70 21.98 -6.48
N LYS A 153 -16.30 22.48 -5.40
CA LYS A 153 -16.71 23.88 -5.33
C LYS A 153 -15.52 24.70 -4.87
N PHE A 154 -14.65 25.05 -5.81
CA PHE A 154 -13.42 25.80 -5.57
C PHE A 154 -13.67 27.26 -5.11
N GLU A 155 -14.20 27.44 -3.91
CA GLU A 155 -14.14 28.72 -3.20
C GLU A 155 -12.75 28.82 -2.52
N ASP A 156 -12.05 29.93 -2.72
CA ASP A 156 -10.72 30.17 -2.13
C ASP A 156 -10.89 30.48 -0.62
N GLY A 157 -10.69 29.46 0.22
CA GLY A 157 -10.66 29.62 1.67
C GLY A 157 -9.45 30.46 2.14
N LYS A 158 -9.67 31.27 3.17
CA LYS A 158 -8.81 32.39 3.62
C LYS A 158 -7.37 32.03 4.03
N TYR A 159 -7.12 30.84 4.54
CA TYR A 159 -5.79 30.38 4.95
C TYR A 159 -5.43 29.07 4.24
N SER A 160 -4.17 28.91 3.85
CA SER A 160 -3.72 27.70 3.16
C SER A 160 -2.23 27.38 3.38
N LYS A 161 -1.88 26.08 3.35
CA LYS A 161 -0.49 25.60 3.51
C LYS A 161 -0.20 24.42 2.58
N ALA A 162 1.05 24.27 2.17
CA ALA A 162 1.55 23.07 1.50
C ALA A 162 2.17 22.11 2.54
N MET A 163 2.01 20.81 2.33
CA MET A 163 2.64 19.75 3.14
C MET A 163 3.92 19.24 2.46
N LEU A 164 4.98 19.13 3.26
CA LEU A 164 6.26 18.53 2.92
C LEU A 164 6.48 17.25 3.74
N GLY A 165 7.35 16.38 3.24
CA GLY A 165 7.75 15.14 3.91
C GLY A 165 7.07 13.88 3.36
N ILE A 166 7.56 12.73 3.82
CA ILE A 166 7.16 11.41 3.30
C ILE A 166 6.23 10.70 4.31
N PRO A 167 4.99 10.36 3.92
CA PRO A 167 4.13 9.51 4.74
C PRO A 167 4.72 8.10 4.80
N SER A 168 4.54 7.40 5.91
CA SER A 168 4.91 5.99 5.98
C SER A 168 3.85 5.19 6.71
N LEU A 169 3.89 3.87 6.55
CA LEU A 169 2.97 2.99 7.26
C LEU A 169 3.22 3.03 8.76
N LYS A 170 2.14 3.02 9.53
CA LYS A 170 2.15 2.85 10.98
C LYS A 170 1.66 1.44 11.33
N ARG A 171 2.58 0.54 11.67
CA ARG A 171 2.25 -0.87 11.96
C ARG A 171 2.16 -1.11 13.46
N ASP A 172 0.96 -1.43 13.95
CA ASP A 172 0.80 -1.98 15.30
C ASP A 172 1.38 -3.41 15.40
N SER A 173 1.48 -3.94 16.63
CA SER A 173 1.86 -5.34 16.91
C SER A 173 1.12 -6.38 16.05
N ASP A 174 -0.13 -6.08 15.73
CA ASP A 174 -1.05 -6.94 14.97
C ASP A 174 -0.86 -6.83 13.45
N LYS A 175 0.07 -5.99 12.96
CA LYS A 175 0.31 -5.66 11.53
C LYS A 175 -0.90 -5.10 10.76
N LYS A 176 -1.96 -4.69 11.44
CA LYS A 176 -3.15 -4.10 10.81
C LYS A 176 -2.84 -2.69 10.28
N TYR A 177 -3.35 -2.39 9.09
CA TYR A 177 -3.37 -1.03 8.58
C TYR A 177 -4.21 -0.13 9.49
N ASN A 178 -3.69 1.06 9.80
CA ASN A 178 -4.20 1.90 10.88
C ASN A 178 -4.44 3.36 10.45
N GLN A 179 -4.29 3.69 9.17
CA GLN A 179 -4.31 5.07 8.66
C GLN A 179 -5.54 5.26 7.75
N SER A 180 -6.73 5.11 8.35
CA SER A 180 -8.00 5.29 7.65
C SER A 180 -8.44 6.75 7.63
N LEU A 181 -9.22 7.12 6.61
CA LEU A 181 -9.64 8.50 6.41
C LEU A 181 -10.45 9.07 7.60
N GLU A 182 -11.21 8.24 8.31
CA GLU A 182 -11.97 8.64 9.50
C GLU A 182 -11.11 9.22 10.61
N LYS A 183 -9.83 8.82 10.72
CA LYS A 183 -8.89 9.39 11.71
C LYS A 183 -8.54 10.84 11.41
N ILE A 184 -8.77 11.31 10.18
CA ILE A 184 -8.67 12.72 9.77
C ILE A 184 -10.03 13.40 9.95
N LEU A 185 -11.11 12.75 9.51
CA LEU A 185 -12.43 13.39 9.44
C LEU A 185 -13.15 13.52 10.78
N PHE A 186 -13.00 12.56 11.71
CA PHE A 186 -13.72 12.61 12.99
C PHE A 186 -13.23 13.73 13.94
N PRO A 187 -11.91 14.02 14.09
CA PRO A 187 -11.45 15.22 14.80
C PRO A 187 -11.91 16.52 14.14
N MET A 188 -12.09 16.49 12.82
CA MET A 188 -12.46 17.64 12.00
C MET A 188 -13.97 17.77 11.74
N GLN A 189 -14.80 17.02 12.48
CA GLN A 189 -16.25 17.02 12.28
C GLN A 189 -16.86 18.41 12.49
N ASN A 190 -17.82 18.78 11.62
CA ASN A 190 -18.49 20.09 11.57
C ASN A 190 -17.57 21.30 11.30
N LYS A 191 -16.33 21.08 10.83
CA LYS A 191 -15.40 22.16 10.44
C LYS A 191 -15.28 22.22 8.93
N SER A 192 -15.21 23.43 8.36
CA SER A 192 -14.99 23.58 6.93
C SER A 192 -13.50 23.63 6.60
N PHE A 193 -13.07 22.72 5.74
CA PHE A 193 -11.69 22.62 5.27
C PHE A 193 -11.64 21.89 3.94
N ARG A 194 -10.54 22.07 3.21
CA ARG A 194 -10.22 21.34 1.99
C ARG A 194 -8.84 20.70 2.09
N ILE A 195 -8.71 19.47 1.59
CA ILE A 195 -7.42 18.81 1.33
C ILE A 195 -7.34 18.58 -0.18
N VAL A 196 -6.25 19.00 -0.81
CA VAL A 196 -6.02 18.86 -2.26
C VAL A 196 -4.68 18.18 -2.48
N ILE A 197 -4.67 17.04 -3.16
CA ILE A 197 -3.46 16.33 -3.59
C ILE A 197 -3.37 16.45 -5.10
N VAL A 198 -2.24 16.95 -5.60
CA VAL A 198 -1.89 17.05 -7.02
C VAL A 198 -0.67 16.17 -7.27
N ALA A 199 -0.84 15.04 -7.96
CA ALA A 199 0.22 14.06 -8.20
C ALA A 199 0.48 13.82 -9.69
N GLU A 200 1.74 13.95 -10.10
CA GLU A 200 2.18 13.71 -11.47
C GLU A 200 3.18 12.55 -11.55
N SER A 201 2.88 11.56 -12.37
CA SER A 201 3.70 10.35 -12.47
C SER A 201 5.01 10.63 -13.19
N TYR A 202 6.12 10.31 -12.51
CA TYR A 202 7.43 10.21 -13.16
C TYR A 202 7.43 9.12 -14.22
N ASP A 203 8.26 9.28 -15.25
CA ASP A 203 8.55 8.19 -16.17
C ASP A 203 9.73 7.32 -15.67
N ASN A 204 9.85 6.12 -16.23
CA ASN A 204 10.90 5.16 -15.85
C ASN A 204 12.32 5.64 -16.22
N ARG A 205 12.46 6.70 -17.03
CA ARG A 205 13.76 7.31 -17.33
C ARG A 205 14.16 8.24 -16.18
N THR A 206 13.29 9.16 -15.79
CA THR A 206 13.50 10.07 -14.65
C THR A 206 13.73 9.30 -13.35
N ILE A 207 13.00 8.22 -13.08
CA ILE A 207 13.23 7.38 -11.89
C ILE A 207 14.67 6.80 -11.88
N LYS A 208 15.15 6.29 -13.03
CA LYS A 208 16.52 5.75 -13.16
C LYS A 208 17.59 6.83 -13.08
N GLU A 209 17.32 8.01 -13.62
CA GLU A 209 18.20 9.18 -13.53
C GLU A 209 18.35 9.64 -12.08
N ILE A 210 17.25 9.75 -11.32
CA ILE A 210 17.26 10.06 -9.89
C ILE A 210 18.06 9.01 -9.10
N ILE A 211 17.86 7.71 -9.37
CA ILE A 211 18.64 6.64 -8.73
C ILE A 211 20.13 6.80 -9.04
N SER A 212 20.50 7.05 -10.29
CA SER A 212 21.90 7.27 -10.69
C SER A 212 22.50 8.49 -10.00
N ASN A 213 21.75 9.58 -9.85
CA ASN A 213 22.23 10.80 -9.21
C ASN A 213 22.41 10.63 -7.69
N TYR A 214 21.51 9.87 -7.04
CA TYR A 214 21.73 9.44 -5.64
C TYR A 214 22.94 8.53 -5.49
N GLN A 215 23.16 7.57 -6.40
CA GLN A 215 24.36 6.71 -6.40
C GLN A 215 25.65 7.54 -6.58
N THR A 216 25.64 8.54 -7.46
CA THR A 216 26.76 9.47 -7.63
C THR A 216 27.01 10.30 -6.37
N LEU A 217 25.96 10.82 -5.72
CA LEU A 217 26.09 11.53 -4.45
C LEU A 217 26.65 10.62 -3.34
N GLY A 218 26.19 9.36 -3.26
CA GLY A 218 26.70 8.35 -2.34
C GLY A 218 28.21 8.09 -2.54
N ASN A 219 28.65 7.92 -3.79
CA ASN A 219 30.07 7.74 -4.11
C ASN A 219 30.95 8.94 -3.70
N GLU A 220 30.44 10.17 -3.81
CA GLU A 220 31.16 11.36 -3.34
C GLU A 220 31.17 11.45 -1.81
N LEU A 221 30.06 11.13 -1.17
CA LEU A 221 29.92 11.12 0.29
C LEU A 221 30.80 10.05 0.95
N HIS A 222 30.93 8.87 0.35
CA HIS A 222 31.75 7.75 0.87
C HIS A 222 33.20 8.16 1.15
N LYS A 223 33.75 9.06 0.33
CA LYS A 223 35.11 9.63 0.49
C LYS A 223 35.28 10.38 1.81
N LEU A 224 34.19 10.87 2.40
CA LEU A 224 34.18 11.61 3.67
C LEU A 224 34.00 10.69 4.88
N VAL A 225 33.49 9.46 4.69
CA VAL A 225 33.06 8.56 5.78
C VAL A 225 34.23 7.94 6.51
N LYS A 226 35.27 7.51 5.80
CA LYS A 226 36.50 6.95 6.40
C LYS A 226 37.71 7.72 5.92
N GLN A 227 38.42 8.34 6.86
CA GLN A 227 39.61 9.13 6.57
C GLN A 227 40.77 8.65 7.44
N SER A 228 41.80 8.09 6.81
CA SER A 228 43.07 7.78 7.48
C SER A 228 43.88 9.07 7.62
N LYS A 229 43.93 9.64 8.81
CA LYS A 229 44.73 10.84 9.11
C LYS A 229 46.12 10.40 9.56
N ASN A 230 47.14 10.87 8.84
CA ASN A 230 48.53 10.73 9.24
C ASN A 230 49.02 12.08 9.78
N ILE A 231 49.43 12.11 11.05
CA ILE A 231 50.12 13.24 11.66
C ILE A 231 51.58 12.83 11.75
N GLN A 232 52.42 13.52 10.97
CA GLN A 232 53.86 13.32 10.93
C GLN A 232 54.54 14.57 11.49
N ASP A 233 55.28 14.40 12.59
CA ASP A 233 56.17 15.44 13.11
C ASP A 233 57.63 15.03 12.86
N SER A 234 58.42 15.96 12.33
CA SER A 234 59.78 15.67 11.83
C SER A 234 60.71 16.85 12.06
N SER A 235 61.62 16.71 13.02
CA SER A 235 62.72 17.64 13.24
C SER A 235 63.96 17.16 12.49
N SER A 236 64.48 17.97 11.56
CA SER A 236 65.76 17.75 10.90
C SER A 236 66.73 18.89 11.24
N ASN A 237 67.94 18.55 11.67
CA ASN A 237 69.02 19.51 11.86
C ASN A 237 70.11 19.23 10.82
N SER A 238 70.43 20.23 9.98
CA SER A 238 71.50 20.14 8.99
C SER A 238 72.40 21.37 9.05
N GLU A 239 73.67 21.17 9.35
CA GLU A 239 74.69 22.22 9.21
C GLU A 239 75.34 22.13 7.83
N GLY A 240 75.41 23.26 7.14
CA GLY A 240 76.11 23.40 5.87
C GLY A 240 76.87 24.72 5.86
N VAL A 241 78.19 24.66 5.63
CA VAL A 241 79.05 25.84 5.53
C VAL A 241 79.28 26.16 4.07
N THR A 242 78.98 27.40 3.64
CA THR A 242 79.17 27.86 2.27
C THR A 242 79.81 29.25 2.27
N LEU A 243 80.90 29.42 1.50
CA LEU A 243 81.46 30.73 1.14
C LEU A 243 81.48 30.83 -0.38
N THR A 244 80.97 31.94 -0.93
CA THR A 244 81.01 32.21 -2.38
C THR A 244 80.94 33.71 -2.64
N ILE A 245 81.76 34.20 -3.58
CA ILE A 245 81.71 35.57 -4.12
C ILE A 245 81.92 35.47 -5.63
N GLY A 246 81.09 36.14 -6.43
CA GLY A 246 81.30 36.32 -7.87
C GLY A 246 80.08 35.99 -8.74
N SER A 247 79.88 36.78 -9.79
CA SER A 247 78.71 36.73 -10.68
C SER A 247 79.12 36.45 -12.13
N SER A 248 78.47 35.49 -12.81
CA SER A 248 78.43 35.43 -14.27
C SER A 248 77.34 34.50 -14.81
N GLU A 249 77.03 34.65 -16.08
CA GLU A 249 75.92 34.05 -16.83
C GLU A 249 76.18 32.58 -17.27
N SER A 250 75.11 31.88 -17.70
CA SER A 250 75.06 30.41 -17.74
C SER A 250 75.13 29.79 -19.14
N ASN A 251 75.67 28.55 -19.21
CA ASN A 251 75.02 27.45 -19.94
C ASN A 251 75.49 26.10 -19.37
N THR A 252 74.62 25.08 -19.36
CA THR A 252 74.83 23.86 -18.55
C THR A 252 74.34 22.60 -19.26
N GLU A 253 75.16 21.54 -19.23
CA GLU A 253 74.75 20.15 -19.40
C GLU A 253 75.21 19.35 -18.17
N GLY A 254 74.45 18.33 -17.77
CA GLY A 254 74.77 17.54 -16.58
C GLY A 254 74.14 16.15 -16.60
N SER A 255 74.81 15.22 -15.92
CA SER A 255 74.32 13.87 -15.63
C SER A 255 74.50 13.56 -14.15
N SER A 256 73.68 12.66 -13.60
CA SER A 256 73.67 12.33 -12.17
C SER A 256 73.24 10.89 -11.96
N GLU A 257 73.91 10.19 -11.04
CA GLU A 257 73.50 8.89 -10.52
C GLU A 257 73.27 8.99 -9.01
N SER A 258 72.42 8.13 -8.46
CA SER A 258 72.00 8.16 -7.05
C SER A 258 71.70 6.76 -6.54
N TYR A 259 72.08 6.47 -5.29
CA TYR A 259 71.82 5.20 -4.65
C TYR A 259 71.28 5.42 -3.23
N SER A 260 70.26 4.66 -2.84
CA SER A 260 69.66 4.72 -1.49
C SER A 260 69.35 3.31 -0.99
N GLN A 261 69.47 3.09 0.31
CA GLN A 261 68.92 1.91 0.99
C GLN A 261 68.04 2.37 2.15
N THR A 262 66.91 1.68 2.34
CA THR A 262 65.97 1.90 3.44
C THR A 262 65.76 0.57 4.17
N LYS A 263 65.78 0.59 5.50
CA LYS A 263 65.38 -0.54 6.36
C LYS A 263 64.30 -0.07 7.32
N GLY A 264 63.09 -0.60 7.16
CA GLY A 264 61.99 -0.41 8.10
C GLY A 264 61.72 -1.69 8.89
N SER A 265 61.37 -1.54 10.17
CA SER A 265 60.81 -2.61 11.00
C SER A 265 59.41 -2.21 11.47
N SER A 266 58.47 -3.15 11.49
CA SER A 266 57.10 -2.92 11.97
C SER A 266 56.67 -4.05 12.91
N ASP A 267 56.59 -3.76 14.20
CA ASP A 267 55.99 -4.67 15.17
C ASP A 267 54.46 -4.63 15.03
N LYS A 268 53.92 -5.58 14.26
CA LYS A 268 52.47 -5.83 14.22
C LYS A 268 52.08 -6.69 15.41
N ALA A 269 51.34 -6.11 16.36
CA ALA A 269 50.59 -6.89 17.34
C ALA A 269 49.56 -7.77 16.60
N THR A 270 49.68 -9.09 16.74
CA THR A 270 48.85 -10.09 16.07
C THR A 270 47.50 -10.25 16.77
N SER A 271 46.47 -9.54 16.30
CA SER A 271 45.07 -9.94 16.53
C SER A 271 44.54 -10.69 15.31
N SER A 272 44.43 -12.01 15.44
CA SER A 272 43.94 -12.92 14.42
C SER A 272 42.46 -12.70 14.07
N LYS A 273 42.11 -13.07 12.82
CA LYS A 273 40.76 -13.43 12.31
C LYS A 273 39.55 -13.09 13.21
N VAL A 274 38.62 -12.29 12.70
CA VAL A 274 37.30 -12.77 12.22
C VAL A 274 36.74 -11.73 11.24
N GLY A 275 36.49 -12.17 10.01
CA GLY A 275 35.45 -11.59 9.16
C GLY A 275 34.23 -12.52 9.16
N SER A 276 33.04 -11.96 8.95
CA SER A 276 31.72 -12.62 8.85
C SER A 276 31.21 -13.38 10.08
N MET A 277 30.05 -12.96 10.62
CA MET A 277 28.76 -13.68 10.49
C MET A 277 27.70 -13.09 11.45
N LEU A 278 26.58 -12.59 10.92
CA LEU A 278 25.36 -12.35 11.71
C LEU A 278 24.59 -13.67 11.87
N SER A 279 24.16 -14.05 13.09
CA SER A 279 22.85 -14.67 13.43
C SER A 279 22.78 -15.28 14.85
N THR A 280 21.56 -15.28 15.42
CA THR A 280 20.92 -16.08 16.53
C THR A 280 21.76 -17.11 17.33
N ALA A 281 21.56 -17.40 18.64
CA ALA A 281 20.35 -17.28 19.47
C ALA A 281 20.58 -17.26 21.03
N ILE A 282 19.50 -17.54 21.79
CA ILE A 282 19.29 -17.57 23.25
C ILE A 282 19.78 -18.90 23.92
N GLY A 283 20.27 -18.87 25.17
CA GLY A 283 20.41 -20.09 26.02
C GLY A 283 21.17 -19.94 27.35
N THR A 284 20.77 -20.67 28.41
CA THR A 284 21.29 -20.61 29.81
C THR A 284 22.15 -21.83 30.20
N GLY A 285 23.21 -21.67 31.02
CA GLY A 285 23.90 -22.80 31.67
C GLY A 285 25.26 -22.48 32.33
N ILE A 286 25.67 -23.28 33.33
CA ILE A 286 26.89 -23.09 34.17
C ILE A 286 27.88 -24.26 33.93
N GLY A 287 29.20 -23.99 33.86
CA GLY A 287 30.23 -25.04 33.93
C GLY A 287 31.68 -24.56 33.74
N PHE A 288 32.57 -24.91 34.67
CA PHE A 288 34.03 -24.78 34.53
C PHE A 288 34.64 -26.04 33.89
N GLY A 289 35.56 -25.91 32.93
CA GLY A 289 36.32 -27.06 32.41
C GLY A 289 37.30 -26.72 31.27
N LEU A 290 38.56 -27.12 31.44
CA LEU A 290 39.62 -27.04 30.41
C LEU A 290 39.64 -28.31 29.54
N ALA A 291 39.33 -28.23 28.24
CA ALA A 291 39.77 -29.23 27.23
C ALA A 291 39.47 -28.83 25.76
N GLY A 292 40.51 -28.72 24.93
CA GLY A 292 40.47 -29.00 23.49
C GLY A 292 39.89 -27.93 22.54
N PRO A 293 40.19 -27.99 21.22
CA PRO A 293 39.95 -26.88 20.29
C PRO A 293 38.54 -26.81 19.66
N ALA A 294 37.53 -27.49 20.23
CA ALA A 294 36.20 -27.57 19.62
C ALA A 294 35.08 -27.73 20.66
N GLY A 295 34.30 -26.66 20.89
CA GLY A 295 32.99 -26.74 21.55
C GLY A 295 32.68 -25.63 22.55
N ALA A 296 31.40 -25.23 22.54
CA ALA A 296 30.67 -24.45 23.55
C ALA A 296 31.12 -23.00 23.86
N ALA A 297 30.19 -22.07 23.59
CA ALA A 297 30.22 -20.71 24.12
C ALA A 297 29.35 -20.61 25.40
N ALA A 298 29.93 -20.09 26.49
CA ALA A 298 29.28 -19.48 27.65
C ALA A 298 30.39 -18.93 28.58
N GLY A 299 30.31 -17.77 29.21
CA GLY A 299 29.34 -16.68 29.07
C GLY A 299 29.57 -15.66 30.19
N ALA A 300 29.84 -14.39 29.86
CA ALA A 300 29.89 -13.27 30.81
C ALA A 300 29.79 -11.94 30.06
N ALA A 301 28.58 -11.49 29.76
CA ALA A 301 28.34 -10.11 29.35
C ALA A 301 28.24 -9.23 30.61
N ALA A 302 29.24 -8.39 30.87
CA ALA A 302 29.18 -7.39 31.93
C ALA A 302 30.05 -6.17 31.60
N GLY A 303 29.41 -5.03 31.33
CA GLY A 303 30.01 -3.70 31.48
C GLY A 303 30.95 -3.20 30.36
N GLY A 304 30.40 -2.34 29.50
CA GLY A 304 31.09 -1.20 28.90
C GLY A 304 32.47 -1.41 28.25
N PHE A 305 32.50 -1.59 26.93
CA PHE A 305 33.72 -1.34 26.17
C PHE A 305 34.00 0.16 26.05
N ILE A 306 34.91 0.59 26.91
CA ILE A 306 35.59 1.89 26.89
C ILE A 306 36.23 2.12 25.51
N GLY A 307 36.21 3.37 25.04
CA GLY A 307 36.86 3.76 23.79
C GLY A 307 38.36 3.50 23.82
N SER A 308 38.80 2.43 23.16
CA SER A 308 40.21 2.07 23.00
C SER A 308 40.73 2.55 21.63
N ASN A 309 41.31 3.74 21.61
CA ASN A 309 42.10 4.19 20.45
C ASN A 309 43.29 3.24 20.26
N LEU A 310 43.32 2.52 19.13
CA LEU A 310 44.42 1.63 18.76
C LEU A 310 45.57 2.44 18.17
N PHE A 311 46.49 2.88 19.03
CA PHE A 311 47.69 3.62 18.60
C PHE A 311 48.76 2.66 18.05
N ALA A 312 48.93 2.64 16.74
CA ALA A 312 50.12 2.06 16.10
C ALA A 312 51.23 3.11 16.05
N LYS A 313 52.35 2.86 16.75
CA LYS A 313 53.55 3.72 16.71
C LYS A 313 54.56 3.15 15.71
N THR A 314 54.85 3.89 14.64
CA THR A 314 55.90 3.54 13.67
C THR A 314 57.08 4.51 13.83
N VAL A 315 58.30 3.98 13.87
CA VAL A 315 59.54 4.76 13.94
C VAL A 315 60.38 4.38 12.74
N ASN A 316 60.68 5.36 11.89
CA ASN A 316 61.60 5.22 10.77
C ASN A 316 62.87 6.03 11.05
N GLU A 317 64.02 5.41 10.81
CA GLU A 317 65.34 6.02 10.92
C GLU A 317 66.08 5.82 9.59
N SER A 318 66.57 6.90 8.99
CA SER A 318 67.19 6.89 7.66
C SER A 318 68.44 7.77 7.64
N GLU A 319 69.56 7.21 7.18
CA GLU A 319 70.81 7.95 6.97
C GLU A 319 71.10 8.03 5.46
N THR A 320 71.48 9.21 4.98
CA THR A 320 71.73 9.48 3.55
C THR A 320 73.10 10.14 3.38
N HIS A 321 73.92 9.62 2.47
CA HIS A 321 75.21 10.20 2.11
C HIS A 321 75.27 10.50 0.61
N SER A 322 75.65 11.73 0.27
CA SER A 322 75.77 12.22 -1.11
C SER A 322 77.08 12.99 -1.28
N THR A 323 77.85 12.68 -2.32
CA THR A 323 79.07 13.42 -2.68
C THR A 323 79.05 13.76 -4.17
N SER A 324 79.19 15.06 -4.49
CA SER A 324 79.27 15.56 -5.87
C SER A 324 80.62 16.27 -6.10
N THR A 325 81.22 16.08 -7.27
CA THR A 325 82.48 16.75 -7.66
C THR A 325 82.39 17.29 -9.09
N ASN A 326 82.35 18.61 -9.25
CA ASN A 326 82.41 19.27 -10.55
C ASN A 326 83.86 19.46 -11.02
N LYS A 327 84.09 19.33 -12.33
CA LYS A 327 85.32 19.76 -13.01
C LYS A 327 84.96 20.48 -14.31
N SER A 328 85.26 21.76 -14.39
CA SER A 328 85.23 22.56 -15.61
C SER A 328 86.67 22.84 -16.10
N ARG A 329 86.84 23.04 -17.40
CA ARG A 329 88.11 23.46 -18.01
C ARG A 329 87.88 24.73 -18.80
N THR A 330 88.53 25.82 -18.38
CA THR A 330 88.44 27.14 -19.01
C THR A 330 89.82 27.79 -18.94
N ASN A 331 90.23 28.51 -19.99
CA ASN A 331 91.55 29.14 -20.05
C ASN A 331 91.57 30.46 -19.24
N SER A 332 91.56 30.31 -17.92
CA SER A 332 91.77 31.37 -16.93
C SER A 332 92.20 30.71 -15.61
N THR A 333 93.34 31.12 -15.06
CA THR A 333 93.88 30.53 -13.82
C THR A 333 93.01 30.88 -12.61
N ASN A 334 92.17 29.94 -12.19
CA ASN A 334 91.46 29.97 -10.92
C ASN A 334 91.36 28.54 -10.38
N GLU A 335 91.74 28.35 -9.12
CA GLU A 335 91.71 27.05 -8.45
C GLU A 335 90.72 27.13 -7.28
N SER A 336 89.69 26.27 -7.27
CA SER A 336 88.65 26.27 -6.25
C SER A 336 88.23 24.84 -5.92
N THR A 337 88.34 24.45 -4.64
CA THR A 337 87.98 23.11 -4.17
C THR A 337 86.86 23.20 -3.12
N SER A 338 85.67 22.74 -3.47
CA SER A 338 84.53 22.61 -2.54
C SER A 338 84.34 21.15 -2.14
N LYS A 339 84.26 20.86 -0.84
CA LYS A 339 84.05 19.51 -0.31
C LYS A 339 82.82 19.49 0.59
N ASN A 340 81.68 19.06 0.06
CA ASN A 340 80.44 18.92 0.80
C ASN A 340 80.35 17.54 1.46
N GLN A 341 80.04 17.50 2.76
CA GLN A 341 79.69 16.29 3.50
C GLN A 341 78.45 16.58 4.36
N ASN A 342 77.28 16.21 3.84
CA ASN A 342 76.04 16.26 4.61
C ASN A 342 75.84 14.92 5.33
N THR A 343 75.52 15.01 6.63
CA THR A 343 75.02 13.88 7.42
C THR A 343 73.74 14.36 8.12
N SER A 344 72.58 13.90 7.63
CA SER A 344 71.28 14.23 8.21
C SER A 344 70.71 13.02 8.94
N LYS A 345 70.35 13.20 10.21
CA LYS A 345 69.67 12.20 11.02
C LYS A 345 68.26 12.69 11.34
N THR A 346 67.26 12.11 10.70
CA THR A 346 65.86 12.53 10.81
C THR A 346 65.10 11.55 11.71
N ASN A 347 64.68 12.01 12.89
CA ASN A 347 63.71 11.27 13.69
C ASN A 347 62.30 11.71 13.30
N THR A 348 61.50 10.75 12.81
CA THR A 348 60.11 10.98 12.40
C THR A 348 59.18 10.24 13.34
N LEU A 349 58.23 10.96 13.96
CA LEU A 349 57.11 10.35 14.67
C LEU A 349 55.87 10.46 13.80
N GLY A 350 55.46 9.34 13.19
CA GLY A 350 54.21 9.23 12.44
C GLY A 350 53.14 8.54 13.28
N ILE A 351 52.02 9.22 13.50
CA ILE A 351 50.80 8.63 14.07
C ILE A 351 49.76 8.58 12.95
N THR A 352 49.33 7.37 12.59
CA THR A 352 48.18 7.16 11.70
C THR A 352 46.98 6.72 12.54
N PHE A 353 45.83 7.35 12.35
CA PHE A 353 44.56 6.89 12.90
C PHE A 353 43.44 7.00 11.86
N ASP A 354 42.51 6.04 11.89
CA ASP A 354 41.33 6.05 11.05
C ASP A 354 40.19 6.78 11.77
N GLU A 355 39.70 7.86 11.19
CA GLU A 355 38.53 8.60 11.68
C GLU A 355 37.30 8.21 10.86
N ILE A 356 36.19 7.90 11.55
CA ILE A 356 34.89 7.61 10.94
C ILE A 356 33.96 8.81 11.15
N ASN A 357 33.57 9.49 10.07
CA ASN A 357 32.57 10.55 10.15
C ASN A 357 31.16 9.95 10.22
N LYS A 358 30.59 9.91 11.43
CA LYS A 358 29.26 9.36 11.69
C LYS A 358 28.11 10.16 11.08
N SER A 359 28.27 11.47 10.87
CA SER A 359 27.29 12.27 10.11
C SER A 359 27.25 11.85 8.64
N ALA A 360 28.43 11.61 8.04
CA ALA A 360 28.53 11.16 6.66
C ALA A 360 28.01 9.72 6.49
N GLU A 361 28.34 8.81 7.42
CA GLU A 361 27.78 7.45 7.46
C GLU A 361 26.24 7.48 7.58
N TYR A 362 25.68 8.38 8.39
CA TYR A 362 24.23 8.57 8.47
C TYR A 362 23.63 9.05 7.13
N CYS A 363 24.28 10.01 6.47
CA CYS A 363 23.86 10.50 5.16
C CYS A 363 23.93 9.41 4.07
N GLU A 364 24.89 8.47 4.12
CA GLU A 364 24.90 7.30 3.21
C GLU A 364 23.67 6.43 3.42
N ASN A 365 23.35 6.11 4.69
CA ASN A 365 22.15 5.33 5.03
C ASN A 365 20.85 6.04 4.58
N LEU A 366 20.81 7.37 4.54
CA LEU A 366 19.70 8.12 3.94
C LEU A 366 19.64 7.97 2.42
N ILE A 367 20.78 8.10 1.74
CA ILE A 367 20.87 7.93 0.28
C ILE A 367 20.43 6.52 -0.14
N ASP A 368 20.87 5.48 0.58
CA ASP A 368 20.46 4.09 0.31
C ASP A 368 18.94 3.90 0.49
N LYS A 369 18.33 4.50 1.51
CA LYS A 369 16.86 4.51 1.68
C LYS A 369 16.14 5.21 0.54
N TYR A 370 16.64 6.36 0.06
CA TYR A 370 16.07 7.01 -1.12
C TYR A 370 16.19 6.11 -2.36
N ILE A 371 17.36 5.50 -2.60
CA ILE A 371 17.57 4.55 -3.70
C ILE A 371 16.56 3.39 -3.61
N GLU A 372 16.38 2.77 -2.44
CA GLU A 372 15.41 1.68 -2.24
C GLU A 372 13.96 2.15 -2.54
N ARG A 373 13.57 3.35 -2.10
CA ARG A 373 12.25 3.93 -2.39
C ARG A 373 12.02 4.17 -3.88
N PHE A 374 12.99 4.72 -4.60
CA PHE A 374 12.87 4.90 -6.05
C PHE A 374 12.91 3.56 -6.81
N GLN A 375 13.63 2.55 -6.30
CA GLN A 375 13.58 1.18 -6.82
C GLN A 375 12.19 0.54 -6.62
N LYS A 376 11.55 0.70 -5.45
CA LYS A 376 10.13 0.32 -5.25
C LYS A 376 9.21 1.08 -6.22
N GLY A 377 9.50 2.34 -6.49
CA GLY A 377 8.83 3.18 -7.50
C GLY A 377 8.89 2.62 -8.93
N LEU A 378 9.93 1.86 -9.30
CA LEU A 378 10.00 1.17 -10.60
C LEU A 378 8.98 0.02 -10.74
N ASN A 379 8.49 -0.54 -9.62
CA ASN A 379 7.53 -1.65 -9.63
C ASN A 379 6.08 -1.16 -9.70
N HIS A 380 5.74 -0.12 -8.91
CA HIS A 380 4.34 0.31 -8.69
C HIS A 380 4.04 1.75 -9.14
N GLY A 381 5.04 2.52 -9.55
CA GLY A 381 4.94 3.92 -9.92
C GLY A 381 5.54 4.86 -8.87
N MET A 382 6.00 6.02 -9.34
CA MET A 382 6.56 7.12 -8.56
C MET A 382 5.92 8.43 -9.01
N TRP A 383 5.68 9.35 -8.08
CA TRP A 383 4.88 10.56 -8.28
C TRP A 383 5.58 11.79 -7.71
N ASN A 384 5.55 12.90 -8.45
CA ASN A 384 5.80 14.23 -7.91
C ASN A 384 4.48 14.76 -7.34
N THR A 385 4.36 14.88 -6.02
CA THR A 385 3.08 15.12 -5.35
C THR A 385 3.10 16.38 -4.49
N SER A 386 2.24 17.34 -4.78
CA SER A 386 1.97 18.48 -3.90
C SER A 386 0.69 18.21 -3.11
N LEU A 387 0.69 18.42 -1.79
CA LEU A 387 -0.51 18.34 -0.95
C LEU A 387 -0.75 19.69 -0.32
N TYR A 388 -1.96 20.23 -0.47
CA TYR A 388 -2.39 21.49 0.10
C TYR A 388 -3.54 21.29 1.07
N ILE A 389 -3.56 22.11 2.12
CA ILE A 389 -4.68 22.26 3.05
C ILE A 389 -5.19 23.69 3.02
N GLN A 390 -6.50 23.87 3.18
CA GLN A 390 -7.16 25.18 3.12
C GLN A 390 -8.35 25.25 4.08
N SER A 391 -8.58 26.40 4.72
CA SER A 391 -9.76 26.68 5.56
C SER A 391 -9.93 28.20 5.74
N ASP A 392 -11.14 28.65 6.07
CA ASP A 392 -11.41 30.06 6.39
C ASP A 392 -10.99 30.48 7.81
N ASP A 393 -10.78 29.50 8.69
CA ASP A 393 -10.30 29.70 10.05
C ASP A 393 -8.91 29.10 10.24
N ASN A 394 -7.98 29.93 10.72
CA ASN A 394 -6.61 29.52 10.99
C ASN A 394 -6.51 28.48 12.13
N THR A 395 -7.47 28.47 13.06
CA THR A 395 -7.53 27.47 14.15
C THR A 395 -7.83 26.09 13.57
N THR A 396 -8.88 26.01 12.75
CA THR A 396 -9.27 24.83 11.96
C THR A 396 -8.13 24.35 11.05
N LEU A 397 -7.43 25.27 10.37
CA LEU A 397 -6.28 24.90 9.54
C LEU A 397 -5.14 24.29 10.38
N SER A 398 -4.84 24.87 11.55
CA SER A 398 -3.78 24.38 12.45
C SER A 398 -4.13 23.02 13.06
N GLU A 399 -5.41 22.78 13.35
CA GLU A 399 -5.88 21.48 13.84
C GLU A 399 -5.84 20.41 12.75
N LEU A 400 -6.20 20.77 11.51
CA LEU A 400 -6.04 19.91 10.34
C LEU A 400 -4.56 19.55 10.12
N GLU A 401 -3.66 20.53 10.18
CA GLU A 401 -2.21 20.36 10.08
C GLU A 401 -1.70 19.30 11.07
N HIS A 402 -2.04 19.46 12.35
CA HIS A 402 -1.64 18.53 13.40
C HIS A 402 -2.27 17.14 13.23
N THR A 403 -3.52 17.07 12.77
CA THR A 403 -4.25 15.83 12.51
C THR A 403 -3.62 15.04 11.38
N LEU A 404 -3.37 15.68 10.23
CA LEU A 404 -2.68 15.06 9.10
C LEU A 404 -1.27 14.61 9.49
N LYS A 405 -0.51 15.44 10.21
CA LYS A 405 0.81 15.07 10.74
C LYS A 405 0.73 13.82 11.63
N SER A 406 -0.27 13.71 12.49
CA SER A 406 -0.47 12.55 13.37
C SER A 406 -0.95 11.29 12.65
N VAL A 407 -1.69 11.41 11.54
CA VAL A 407 -2.22 10.26 10.79
C VAL A 407 -1.21 9.75 9.78
N TYR A 408 -0.53 10.63 9.04
CA TYR A 408 0.41 10.26 7.99
C TYR A 408 1.83 9.92 8.48
N SER A 409 2.20 10.32 9.70
CA SER A 409 3.47 9.91 10.30
C SER A 409 3.42 8.46 10.75
N GLY A 410 4.23 7.61 10.13
CA GLY A 410 4.40 6.21 10.50
C GLY A 410 5.82 5.87 10.97
N ASP A 411 6.17 4.60 10.84
CA ASP A 411 7.37 4.01 11.44
C ASP A 411 8.68 4.51 10.83
N GLU A 412 8.65 5.05 9.59
CA GLU A 412 9.82 5.51 8.85
C GLU A 412 9.81 7.02 8.52
N THR A 413 8.72 7.75 8.76
CA THR A 413 8.59 9.20 8.48
C THR A 413 9.69 10.06 9.12
N TYR A 414 10.42 9.56 10.13
CA TYR A 414 11.48 10.32 10.82
C TYR A 414 12.64 10.81 9.92
N PHE A 415 12.87 10.22 8.73
CA PHE A 415 13.97 10.65 7.85
C PHE A 415 13.60 11.79 6.87
N GLU A 416 12.31 11.99 6.57
CA GLU A 416 11.80 13.18 5.89
C GLU A 416 10.46 13.56 6.54
N ALA A 417 10.56 14.16 7.73
CA ALA A 417 9.43 14.37 8.62
C ALA A 417 8.34 15.26 8.01
N ILE A 418 7.08 15.00 8.39
CA ILE A 418 5.94 15.79 7.91
C ILE A 418 5.98 17.20 8.50
N ARG A 419 6.02 18.18 7.61
CA ARG A 419 6.13 19.62 7.86
C ARG A 419 5.14 20.37 6.96
N PHE A 420 4.83 21.61 7.29
CA PHE A 420 3.92 22.45 6.50
C PHE A 420 4.51 23.84 6.33
N SER A 421 4.27 24.45 5.17
CA SER A 421 4.74 25.78 4.83
C SER A 421 4.15 26.88 5.71
N GLU A 422 4.70 28.10 5.59
CA GLU A 422 3.97 29.33 5.90
C GLU A 422 2.68 29.47 5.05
N ASN A 423 1.84 30.46 5.37
CA ASN A 423 0.53 30.66 4.73
C ASN A 423 0.69 31.05 3.25
N LEU A 424 0.30 30.16 2.32
CA LEU A 424 0.48 30.40 0.88
C LEU A 424 -0.34 31.60 0.39
N ASN A 425 -1.51 31.83 0.99
CA ASN A 425 -2.42 32.92 0.63
C ASN A 425 -1.86 34.33 0.90
N ASP A 426 -0.76 34.45 1.66
CA ASP A 426 -0.05 35.73 1.80
C ASP A 426 0.56 36.16 0.44
N ASN A 427 0.83 35.20 -0.46
CA ASN A 427 1.13 35.46 -1.86
C ASN A 427 -0.14 35.35 -2.73
N LYS A 428 -0.63 36.52 -3.17
CA LYS A 428 -1.86 36.70 -3.96
C LYS A 428 -1.88 36.00 -5.34
N ASN A 429 -0.74 35.49 -5.81
CA ASN A 429 -0.65 34.80 -7.09
C ASN A 429 -0.92 33.28 -6.96
N ILE A 430 -0.94 32.73 -5.74
CA ILE A 430 -1.17 31.30 -5.51
C ILE A 430 -2.67 31.06 -5.33
N LYS A 431 -3.24 30.30 -6.27
CA LYS A 431 -4.66 29.94 -6.31
C LYS A 431 -4.82 28.43 -6.30
N ILE A 432 -5.19 27.86 -5.15
CA ILE A 432 -5.31 26.40 -4.97
C ILE A 432 -6.46 25.83 -5.82
N GLU A 433 -7.47 26.65 -6.13
CA GLU A 433 -8.51 26.36 -7.12
C GLU A 433 -7.96 25.91 -8.50
N ASN A 434 -6.79 26.40 -8.91
CA ASN A 434 -6.14 26.07 -10.18
C ASN A 434 -5.20 24.86 -10.09
N LEU A 435 -5.23 24.13 -8.96
CA LEU A 435 -4.45 22.92 -8.70
C LEU A 435 -2.94 23.08 -9.04
N PRO A 436 -2.27 24.14 -8.52
CA PRO A 436 -0.91 24.48 -8.90
C PRO A 436 0.09 23.43 -8.40
N MET A 437 1.21 23.28 -9.10
CA MET A 437 2.45 22.79 -8.51
C MET A 437 3.41 23.97 -8.33
N LEU A 438 3.93 24.13 -7.11
CA LEU A 438 4.74 25.28 -6.71
C LEU A 438 6.22 24.90 -6.67
N TYR A 439 7.01 25.55 -7.52
CA TYR A 439 8.45 25.32 -7.62
C TYR A 439 9.24 26.52 -7.08
N PHE A 440 10.29 26.23 -6.31
CA PHE A 440 11.32 27.21 -5.95
C PHE A 440 12.14 27.46 -7.22
N ASP A 441 12.27 28.73 -7.62
CA ASP A 441 12.99 29.24 -8.81
C ASP A 441 13.61 28.16 -9.72
N LYS A 442 12.98 27.87 -10.87
CA LYS A 442 13.45 26.85 -11.83
C LYS A 442 14.84 27.17 -12.42
N SER A 443 15.42 28.35 -12.19
CA SER A 443 16.83 28.62 -12.46
C SER A 443 17.76 27.76 -11.60
N PHE A 444 17.34 27.42 -10.37
CA PHE A 444 18.09 26.58 -9.45
C PHE A 444 17.95 25.09 -9.79
N LYS A 445 19.03 24.52 -10.32
CA LYS A 445 19.13 23.07 -10.57
C LYS A 445 19.40 22.32 -9.28
N HIS A 446 18.36 21.69 -8.73
CA HIS A 446 18.50 20.78 -7.59
C HIS A 446 19.56 19.69 -7.87
N PRO A 447 20.51 19.42 -6.95
CA PRO A 447 21.62 18.48 -7.16
C PRO A 447 21.23 17.05 -7.56
N ILE A 448 20.03 16.59 -7.15
CA ILE A 448 19.50 15.28 -7.54
C ILE A 448 18.67 15.33 -8.83
N HIS A 449 17.56 16.09 -8.85
CA HIS A 449 16.71 16.27 -10.02
C HIS A 449 15.80 17.48 -9.84
N SER A 450 15.51 18.22 -10.92
CA SER A 450 14.78 19.50 -10.90
C SER A 450 13.38 19.43 -10.28
N SER A 451 12.73 18.26 -10.31
CA SER A 451 11.40 18.05 -9.72
C SER A 451 11.37 18.15 -8.19
N PHE A 452 12.51 18.23 -7.50
CA PHE A 452 12.58 18.42 -6.04
C PHE A 452 12.72 19.91 -5.64
N SER A 453 12.89 20.82 -6.60
CA SER A 453 12.88 22.27 -6.37
C SER A 453 11.45 22.80 -6.17
N GLY A 454 10.74 22.38 -5.11
CA GLY A 454 9.39 22.89 -4.83
C GLY A 454 8.71 22.35 -3.58
N PHE A 455 7.47 22.81 -3.35
CA PHE A 455 6.55 22.28 -2.33
C PHE A 455 5.87 20.96 -2.77
N SER A 456 6.66 20.09 -3.40
CA SER A 456 6.24 18.76 -3.83
C SER A 456 7.14 17.70 -3.21
N ASN A 457 6.61 16.48 -3.08
CA ASN A 457 7.27 15.34 -2.47
C ASN A 457 7.35 14.22 -3.51
N ALA A 458 8.51 13.59 -3.65
CA ALA A 458 8.68 12.46 -4.53
C ALA A 458 8.31 11.17 -3.77
N ILE A 459 7.11 10.66 -4.03
CA ILE A 459 6.51 9.53 -3.30
C ILE A 459 6.15 8.38 -4.25
N ASN A 460 6.24 7.14 -3.76
CA ASN A 460 5.82 5.96 -4.52
C ASN A 460 4.30 5.75 -4.41
N SER A 461 3.74 4.85 -5.22
CA SER A 461 2.29 4.57 -5.19
C SER A 461 1.78 4.01 -3.86
N GLU A 462 2.60 3.34 -3.03
CA GLU A 462 2.19 2.87 -1.70
C GLU A 462 1.99 4.06 -0.75
N GLU A 463 2.95 4.99 -0.75
CA GLU A 463 2.92 6.24 0.02
C GLU A 463 1.80 7.18 -0.42
N LEU A 464 1.54 7.30 -1.73
CA LEU A 464 0.43 8.09 -2.26
C LEU A 464 -0.94 7.48 -1.89
N SER A 465 -1.06 6.15 -1.78
CA SER A 465 -2.27 5.50 -1.24
C SER A 465 -2.52 5.84 0.24
N ILE A 466 -1.46 6.07 1.05
CA ILE A 466 -1.63 6.53 2.44
C ILE A 466 -2.25 7.93 2.48
N LEU A 467 -1.78 8.85 1.62
CA LEU A 467 -2.34 10.21 1.52
C LEU A 467 -3.76 10.22 0.93
N SER A 468 -4.07 9.26 0.07
CA SER A 468 -5.30 9.20 -0.72
C SER A 468 -6.32 8.18 -0.17
N ALA A 469 -6.23 7.87 1.12
CA ALA A 469 -7.02 6.82 1.76
C ALA A 469 -8.54 7.02 1.59
N LEU A 470 -9.30 5.92 1.62
CA LEU A 470 -10.75 5.93 1.53
C LEU A 470 -11.37 5.67 2.92
N PRO A 471 -12.65 6.07 3.15
CA PRO A 471 -13.34 5.75 4.40
C PRO A 471 -13.70 4.26 4.46
N ASN A 472 -13.45 3.62 5.60
CA ASN A 472 -13.78 2.21 5.87
C ASN A 472 -15.23 2.02 6.39
N ASN A 473 -15.85 3.10 6.88
CA ASN A 473 -17.19 3.17 7.47
C ASN A 473 -18.00 4.33 6.85
N ASP A 474 -19.31 4.35 7.10
CA ASP A 474 -20.17 5.48 6.73
C ASP A 474 -19.66 6.78 7.38
N ILE A 475 -19.52 7.84 6.57
CA ILE A 475 -19.21 9.20 7.00
C ILE A 475 -20.25 10.16 6.41
N ASP A 476 -20.34 11.37 6.96
CA ASP A 476 -21.30 12.35 6.44
C ASP A 476 -21.00 12.70 4.97
N GLY A 477 -21.99 12.51 4.09
CA GLY A 477 -21.83 12.65 2.63
C GLY A 477 -21.40 11.38 1.86
N ILE A 478 -20.76 10.38 2.49
CA ILE A 478 -20.26 9.17 1.80
C ILE A 478 -20.64 7.88 2.53
N SER A 479 -21.39 7.03 1.84
CA SER A 479 -21.82 5.73 2.36
C SER A 479 -20.86 4.59 1.99
N VAL A 480 -20.68 3.62 2.88
CA VAL A 480 -19.76 2.49 2.72
C VAL A 480 -20.49 1.17 3.02
N SER A 481 -20.34 0.16 2.14
CA SER A 481 -20.93 -1.16 2.40
C SER A 481 -19.98 -2.32 2.13
N LYS A 482 -19.97 -3.31 3.03
CA LYS A 482 -19.20 -4.56 2.90
C LYS A 482 -20.06 -5.67 2.28
N VAL A 483 -19.87 -5.89 0.97
CA VAL A 483 -20.60 -6.87 0.15
C VAL A 483 -19.88 -8.23 0.10
N SER A 484 -20.65 -9.31 0.03
CA SER A 484 -20.09 -10.66 -0.17
C SER A 484 -19.83 -10.94 -1.65
N SER A 485 -18.69 -11.54 -1.95
CA SER A 485 -18.39 -12.12 -3.26
C SER A 485 -19.14 -13.44 -3.49
N PHE A 486 -19.67 -13.62 -4.70
CA PHE A 486 -20.38 -14.81 -5.16
C PHE A 486 -19.82 -15.27 -6.51
N GLY A 487 -20.00 -16.55 -6.85
CA GLY A 487 -19.53 -17.11 -8.13
C GLY A 487 -20.18 -16.42 -9.33
N LEU A 488 -19.36 -15.83 -10.20
CA LEU A 488 -19.83 -15.09 -11.39
C LEU A 488 -20.14 -16.00 -12.59
N THR A 489 -19.58 -17.20 -12.61
CA THR A 489 -19.65 -18.13 -13.75
C THR A 489 -20.61 -19.28 -13.43
N GLN A 490 -21.38 -19.70 -14.43
CA GLN A 490 -22.20 -20.91 -14.36
C GLN A 490 -21.60 -22.02 -15.24
N ALA A 491 -21.84 -23.29 -14.90
CA ALA A 491 -21.34 -24.44 -15.66
C ALA A 491 -21.76 -24.35 -17.14
N LYS A 492 -20.82 -24.59 -18.08
CA LYS A 492 -21.08 -24.43 -19.52
C LYS A 492 -22.16 -25.39 -20.06
N ASN A 493 -22.35 -26.53 -19.40
CA ASN A 493 -23.31 -27.57 -19.78
C ASN A 493 -24.59 -27.51 -18.93
N ILE A 494 -25.16 -26.31 -18.72
CA ILE A 494 -26.57 -26.22 -18.31
C ILE A 494 -27.39 -26.88 -19.42
N ASP A 495 -28.12 -27.96 -19.09
CA ASP A 495 -28.92 -28.73 -20.02
C ASP A 495 -29.68 -27.82 -21.00
N LYS A 496 -29.32 -27.90 -22.28
CA LYS A 496 -29.72 -26.92 -23.30
C LYS A 496 -31.22 -26.86 -23.51
N ASN A 497 -31.94 -27.93 -23.17
CA ASN A 497 -33.30 -28.14 -23.64
C ASN A 497 -34.39 -27.55 -22.72
N THR A 498 -34.14 -27.30 -21.44
CA THR A 498 -35.21 -26.88 -20.48
C THR A 498 -34.86 -25.90 -19.33
N PRO A 499 -33.80 -25.07 -19.34
CA PRO A 499 -33.39 -24.32 -18.15
C PRO A 499 -34.38 -23.24 -17.70
N ILE A 500 -34.52 -23.04 -16.40
CA ILE A 500 -35.34 -21.98 -15.79
C ILE A 500 -34.48 -20.72 -15.61
N GLU A 501 -34.70 -19.71 -16.44
CA GLU A 501 -34.02 -18.42 -16.28
C GLU A 501 -34.57 -17.65 -15.07
N ILE A 502 -33.67 -17.19 -14.19
CA ILE A 502 -34.03 -16.50 -12.94
C ILE A 502 -33.80 -14.98 -13.07
N GLY A 503 -32.64 -14.54 -13.55
CA GLY A 503 -32.26 -13.13 -13.60
C GLY A 503 -30.83 -12.92 -14.11
N ASN A 504 -30.25 -11.75 -13.83
CA ASN A 504 -28.84 -11.46 -14.13
C ASN A 504 -27.93 -11.98 -13.01
N VAL A 505 -26.72 -12.43 -13.36
CA VAL A 505 -25.64 -12.55 -12.39
C VAL A 505 -25.12 -11.15 -12.04
N LEU A 506 -24.91 -10.89 -10.76
CA LEU A 506 -24.39 -9.62 -10.26
C LEU A 506 -22.96 -9.82 -9.74
N ASN A 507 -22.00 -9.04 -10.22
CA ASN A 507 -20.72 -8.86 -9.54
C ASN A 507 -20.84 -7.68 -8.58
N LYS A 508 -20.90 -7.95 -7.26
CA LYS A 508 -20.96 -6.93 -6.20
C LYS A 508 -21.96 -5.79 -6.54
N LYS A 509 -23.24 -6.15 -6.71
CA LYS A 509 -24.36 -5.30 -7.17
C LYS A 509 -24.34 -4.88 -8.66
N LYS A 510 -23.20 -4.83 -9.36
CA LYS A 510 -23.15 -4.49 -10.81
C LYS A 510 -23.62 -5.68 -11.66
N ALA A 511 -24.61 -5.46 -12.53
CA ALA A 511 -25.11 -6.51 -13.41
C ALA A 511 -24.05 -6.90 -14.46
N THR A 512 -23.85 -8.20 -14.65
CA THR A 512 -23.05 -8.74 -15.76
C THR A 512 -23.95 -9.06 -16.96
N ASN A 513 -23.33 -9.30 -18.12
CA ASN A 513 -24.04 -9.76 -19.31
C ASN A 513 -24.56 -11.23 -19.20
N GLN A 514 -24.26 -11.93 -18.11
CA GLN A 514 -24.65 -13.33 -17.92
C GLN A 514 -26.03 -13.46 -17.27
N ARG A 515 -26.95 -14.16 -17.94
CA ARG A 515 -28.24 -14.59 -17.38
C ARG A 515 -28.07 -15.88 -16.59
N PHE A 516 -28.50 -15.89 -15.33
CA PHE A 516 -28.48 -17.07 -14.46
C PHE A 516 -29.65 -18.01 -14.80
N LYS A 517 -29.33 -19.29 -15.02
CA LYS A 517 -30.25 -20.31 -15.55
C LYS A 517 -30.20 -21.60 -14.73
N LEU A 518 -31.22 -21.86 -13.92
CA LEU A 518 -31.30 -23.07 -13.11
C LEU A 518 -31.70 -24.28 -13.97
N SER A 519 -30.90 -25.36 -13.99
CA SER A 519 -31.29 -26.60 -14.69
C SER A 519 -32.30 -27.40 -13.86
N LEU A 520 -33.13 -28.21 -14.51
CA LEU A 520 -34.05 -29.12 -13.83
C LEU A 520 -33.28 -30.23 -13.08
N GLU A 521 -32.13 -30.64 -13.60
CA GLU A 521 -31.24 -31.59 -12.93
C GLU A 521 -30.70 -31.04 -11.59
N SER A 522 -30.30 -29.76 -11.53
CA SER A 522 -29.88 -29.12 -10.28
C SER A 522 -31.00 -29.06 -9.24
N LEU A 523 -32.27 -28.96 -9.66
CA LEU A 523 -33.41 -29.01 -8.73
C LEU A 523 -33.59 -30.37 -8.05
N ASN A 524 -33.11 -31.47 -8.65
CA ASN A 524 -33.11 -32.79 -8.02
C ASN A 524 -32.16 -32.86 -6.81
N SER A 525 -31.15 -31.99 -6.74
CA SER A 525 -30.21 -31.86 -5.61
C SER A 525 -30.73 -30.94 -4.49
N HIS A 526 -32.00 -30.54 -4.55
CA HIS A 526 -32.67 -29.56 -3.69
C HIS A 526 -32.18 -28.10 -3.87
N LEU A 527 -33.03 -27.15 -3.50
CA LEU A 527 -32.75 -25.72 -3.57
C LEU A 527 -33.02 -25.06 -2.20
N PHE A 528 -31.98 -24.46 -1.62
CA PHE A 528 -32.10 -23.66 -0.40
C PHE A 528 -32.16 -22.17 -0.75
N VAL A 529 -33.21 -21.47 -0.30
CA VAL A 529 -33.38 -20.02 -0.52
C VAL A 529 -33.45 -19.29 0.81
N SER A 530 -32.37 -18.61 1.16
CA SER A 530 -32.22 -17.84 2.40
C SER A 530 -32.21 -16.33 2.13
N GLY A 531 -32.26 -15.53 3.21
CA GLY A 531 -32.27 -14.07 3.18
C GLY A 531 -33.24 -13.47 4.20
N ILE A 532 -33.13 -12.17 4.45
CA ILE A 532 -34.01 -11.43 5.37
C ILE A 532 -35.46 -11.34 4.88
N THR A 533 -36.39 -10.93 5.75
CA THR A 533 -37.75 -10.53 5.35
C THR A 533 -37.67 -9.33 4.40
N GLY A 534 -38.51 -9.29 3.36
CA GLY A 534 -38.43 -8.30 2.28
C GLY A 534 -37.38 -8.61 1.19
N GLY A 535 -36.37 -9.45 1.48
CA GLY A 535 -35.29 -9.82 0.53
C GLY A 535 -35.69 -10.71 -0.65
N GLY A 536 -36.93 -10.64 -1.14
CA GLY A 536 -37.35 -11.27 -2.39
C GLY A 536 -37.57 -12.79 -2.40
N LYS A 537 -37.22 -13.54 -1.34
CA LYS A 537 -37.31 -15.02 -1.26
C LYS A 537 -38.55 -15.63 -1.94
N SER A 538 -39.74 -15.26 -1.46
CA SER A 538 -41.01 -15.80 -1.96
C SER A 538 -41.33 -15.35 -3.40
N ASN A 539 -40.81 -14.20 -3.83
CA ASN A 539 -40.92 -13.74 -5.22
C ASN A 539 -40.06 -14.61 -6.16
N THR A 540 -38.83 -14.94 -5.74
CA THR A 540 -37.94 -15.85 -6.47
C THR A 540 -38.56 -17.25 -6.61
N ILE A 541 -39.08 -17.83 -5.53
CA ILE A 541 -39.76 -19.14 -5.59
C ILE A 541 -41.01 -19.06 -6.49
N LYS A 542 -41.85 -18.03 -6.36
CA LYS A 542 -43.02 -17.84 -7.25
C LYS A 542 -42.60 -17.78 -8.73
N GLY A 543 -41.53 -17.07 -9.06
CA GLY A 543 -41.00 -17.02 -10.43
C GLY A 543 -40.45 -18.34 -10.96
N ILE A 544 -39.99 -19.25 -10.09
CA ILE A 544 -39.63 -20.63 -10.45
C ILE A 544 -40.90 -21.46 -10.69
N LEU A 545 -41.83 -21.45 -9.74
CA LEU A 545 -43.09 -22.23 -9.79
C LEU A 545 -43.98 -21.83 -10.98
N GLU A 546 -43.98 -20.57 -11.37
CA GLU A 546 -44.68 -20.06 -12.55
C GLU A 546 -44.15 -20.67 -13.86
N LYS A 547 -42.86 -21.01 -13.93
CA LYS A 547 -42.19 -21.50 -15.14
C LYS A 547 -42.13 -23.03 -15.26
N LEU A 548 -42.32 -23.77 -14.16
CA LEU A 548 -42.27 -25.25 -14.15
C LEU A 548 -43.38 -25.94 -14.98
N PRO A 549 -44.67 -25.54 -14.93
CA PRO A 549 -45.75 -26.26 -15.60
C PRO A 549 -45.87 -26.03 -17.11
N TYR A 550 -45.14 -25.05 -17.66
CA TYR A 550 -45.30 -24.56 -19.04
C TYR A 550 -44.01 -24.68 -19.87
N LYS A 551 -43.17 -25.67 -19.59
CA LYS A 551 -41.97 -25.95 -20.40
C LYS A 551 -42.35 -26.73 -21.66
N ASP A 552 -42.31 -26.07 -22.80
CA ASP A 552 -42.77 -26.58 -24.11
C ASP A 552 -42.12 -27.92 -24.54
N ASN A 553 -40.88 -28.16 -24.10
CA ASN A 553 -40.12 -29.38 -24.43
C ASN A 553 -40.40 -30.57 -23.49
N LEU A 554 -41.26 -30.44 -22.48
CA LEU A 554 -41.58 -31.53 -21.55
C LEU A 554 -42.85 -32.28 -21.98
N LYS A 555 -42.74 -33.59 -22.19
CA LYS A 555 -43.88 -34.49 -22.48
C LYS A 555 -44.96 -34.51 -21.38
N LYS A 556 -44.67 -34.01 -20.17
CA LYS A 556 -45.59 -33.89 -19.03
C LYS A 556 -45.25 -32.64 -18.22
N LYS A 557 -46.28 -31.95 -17.71
CA LYS A 557 -46.11 -30.83 -16.78
C LYS A 557 -45.50 -31.32 -15.46
N ILE A 558 -44.60 -30.55 -14.87
CA ILE A 558 -44.02 -30.84 -13.55
C ILE A 558 -45.03 -30.41 -12.47
N PRO A 559 -45.58 -31.32 -11.64
CA PRO A 559 -46.42 -30.96 -10.51
C PRO A 559 -45.57 -30.36 -9.38
N PHE A 560 -46.16 -29.49 -8.56
CA PHE A 560 -45.54 -28.96 -7.36
C PHE A 560 -46.55 -28.88 -6.21
N LEU A 561 -46.03 -28.91 -4.98
CA LEU A 561 -46.79 -28.66 -3.75
C LEU A 561 -46.11 -27.52 -3.01
N VAL A 562 -46.89 -26.53 -2.56
CA VAL A 562 -46.42 -25.47 -1.66
C VAL A 562 -47.07 -25.68 -0.31
N ILE A 563 -46.25 -25.77 0.74
CA ILE A 563 -46.71 -25.78 2.13
C ILE A 563 -46.46 -24.39 2.69
N GLU A 564 -47.53 -23.61 2.89
CA GLU A 564 -47.46 -22.25 3.42
C GLU A 564 -48.25 -22.16 4.75
N PRO A 565 -47.60 -21.83 5.88
CA PRO A 565 -48.26 -21.88 7.19
C PRO A 565 -49.06 -20.61 7.57
N ALA A 566 -48.74 -19.43 7.02
CA ALA A 566 -49.28 -18.17 7.55
C ALA A 566 -49.56 -17.03 6.56
N LYS A 567 -48.67 -16.74 5.60
CA LYS A 567 -48.67 -15.43 4.92
C LYS A 567 -49.54 -15.32 3.65
N SER A 568 -50.11 -16.43 3.18
CA SER A 568 -50.92 -16.52 1.94
C SER A 568 -50.26 -15.93 0.67
N GLU A 569 -48.93 -15.79 0.67
CA GLU A 569 -48.13 -15.15 -0.38
C GLU A 569 -48.20 -15.88 -1.72
N TYR A 570 -48.49 -17.19 -1.71
CA TYR A 570 -48.57 -18.03 -2.91
C TYR A 570 -49.97 -18.06 -3.54
N ARG A 571 -51.02 -17.60 -2.83
CA ARG A 571 -52.40 -17.55 -3.35
C ARG A 571 -52.53 -16.77 -4.66
N HIS A 572 -51.66 -15.79 -4.90
CA HIS A 572 -51.61 -15.02 -6.15
C HIS A 572 -51.31 -15.89 -7.39
N LEU A 573 -50.62 -17.03 -7.25
CA LEU A 573 -50.31 -17.93 -8.36
C LEU A 573 -51.56 -18.48 -9.06
N LEU A 574 -52.74 -18.49 -8.41
CA LEU A 574 -54.03 -18.81 -9.05
C LEU A 574 -54.29 -17.99 -10.32
N LYS A 575 -53.85 -16.72 -10.35
CA LYS A 575 -54.03 -15.83 -11.52
C LYS A 575 -53.12 -16.19 -12.70
N LYS A 576 -52.07 -16.97 -12.45
CA LYS A 576 -51.00 -17.28 -13.42
C LYS A 576 -50.96 -18.74 -13.84
N ILE A 577 -51.38 -19.64 -12.95
CA ILE A 577 -51.36 -21.09 -13.14
C ILE A 577 -52.81 -21.58 -13.09
N PRO A 578 -53.54 -21.59 -14.23
CA PRO A 578 -54.85 -22.23 -14.33
C PRO A 578 -54.82 -23.65 -13.75
N ASN A 579 -55.92 -23.99 -13.05
CA ASN A 579 -56.15 -25.25 -12.34
C ASN A 579 -55.24 -25.50 -11.11
N LEU A 580 -54.52 -24.49 -10.61
CA LEU A 580 -53.86 -24.59 -9.30
C LEU A 580 -54.92 -24.77 -8.18
N GLN A 581 -54.77 -25.83 -7.40
CA GLN A 581 -55.65 -26.11 -6.25
C GLN A 581 -55.09 -25.45 -4.98
N ILE A 582 -55.97 -24.92 -4.13
CA ILE A 582 -55.63 -24.45 -2.79
C ILE A 582 -56.44 -25.26 -1.79
N PHE A 583 -55.74 -25.82 -0.81
CA PHE A 583 -56.31 -26.56 0.30
C PHE A 583 -55.97 -25.85 1.61
N ARG A 584 -56.95 -25.72 2.50
CA ARG A 584 -56.78 -25.09 3.83
C ARG A 584 -57.21 -26.10 4.90
N PRO A 585 -56.29 -26.99 5.33
CA PRO A 585 -56.60 -27.98 6.37
C PRO A 585 -57.18 -27.30 7.62
N GLY A 586 -58.34 -27.76 8.07
CA GLY A 586 -59.03 -27.22 9.25
C GLY A 586 -59.97 -26.04 9.02
N ALA A 587 -59.98 -25.40 7.84
CA ALA A 587 -61.02 -24.42 7.52
C ALA A 587 -62.39 -25.11 7.36
N LYS A 588 -63.48 -24.42 7.74
CA LYS A 588 -64.84 -24.99 7.68
C LYS A 588 -65.23 -25.34 6.25
N ASP A 589 -65.07 -24.39 5.34
CA ASP A 589 -65.55 -24.45 3.95
C ASP A 589 -64.47 -24.95 2.96
N ASP A 590 -63.57 -25.82 3.42
CA ASP A 590 -62.53 -26.40 2.59
C ASP A 590 -62.78 -27.89 2.34
N ILE A 591 -62.63 -28.32 1.08
CA ILE A 591 -62.87 -29.69 0.65
C ILE A 591 -61.79 -30.66 1.15
N PHE A 592 -60.61 -30.17 1.52
CA PHE A 592 -59.51 -31.02 1.96
C PHE A 592 -59.63 -31.40 3.44
N ARG A 593 -59.98 -32.68 3.67
CA ARG A 593 -59.95 -33.31 4.99
C ARG A 593 -58.77 -34.27 5.06
N PHE A 594 -57.72 -33.89 5.79
CA PHE A 594 -56.58 -34.76 6.07
C PHE A 594 -56.82 -35.53 7.36
N ASN A 595 -56.81 -36.85 7.29
CA ASN A 595 -56.79 -37.73 8.45
C ASN A 595 -55.46 -38.50 8.44
N PRO A 596 -54.49 -38.19 9.33
CA PRO A 596 -53.18 -38.82 9.31
C PRO A 596 -53.24 -40.32 9.61
N PHE A 597 -54.30 -40.81 10.27
CA PHE A 597 -54.51 -42.22 10.58
C PHE A 597 -55.02 -43.05 9.38
N VAL A 598 -55.24 -42.46 8.20
CA VAL A 598 -55.58 -43.21 6.99
C VAL A 598 -54.33 -43.88 6.44
N PHE A 599 -54.27 -45.20 6.60
CA PHE A 599 -53.21 -46.06 6.10
C PHE A 599 -53.61 -46.67 4.75
N GLU A 600 -52.95 -46.26 3.66
CA GLU A 600 -53.06 -46.96 2.38
C GLU A 600 -52.15 -48.20 2.35
N HIS A 601 -52.76 -49.38 2.39
CA HIS A 601 -52.04 -50.63 2.12
C HIS A 601 -51.73 -50.74 0.62
N SER A 602 -50.58 -50.22 0.22
CA SER A 602 -50.06 -50.30 -1.15
C SER A 602 -49.97 -51.75 -1.63
N ARG A 603 -50.82 -52.12 -2.60
CA ARG A 603 -50.76 -53.40 -3.32
C ARG A 603 -49.64 -53.46 -4.37
N LYS A 604 -48.79 -52.42 -4.49
CA LYS A 604 -47.68 -52.42 -5.45
C LYS A 604 -46.51 -53.25 -4.88
N PRO A 605 -46.01 -54.27 -5.59
CA PRO A 605 -45.09 -55.26 -5.04
C PRO A 605 -43.77 -54.69 -4.49
N ASN A 606 -43.32 -53.54 -5.02
CA ASN A 606 -41.97 -53.04 -4.72
C ASN A 606 -41.89 -52.20 -3.42
N HIS A 607 -43.01 -51.69 -2.88
CA HIS A 607 -43.04 -50.92 -1.62
C HIS A 607 -44.33 -51.15 -0.83
N PRO A 608 -44.45 -52.25 -0.07
CA PRO A 608 -45.46 -52.41 0.96
C PRO A 608 -45.09 -51.55 2.18
N ILE A 609 -45.86 -50.48 2.42
CA ILE A 609 -45.86 -49.85 3.74
C ILE A 609 -46.59 -50.82 4.68
N THR A 610 -45.99 -51.17 5.82
CA THR A 610 -46.62 -51.99 6.85
C THR A 610 -47.35 -51.10 7.86
N LEU A 611 -48.32 -51.66 8.58
CA LEU A 611 -49.01 -50.92 9.63
C LEU A 611 -48.02 -50.36 10.66
N THR A 612 -47.06 -51.17 11.12
CA THR A 612 -45.98 -50.76 12.02
C THR A 612 -45.22 -49.54 11.52
N LYS A 613 -44.75 -49.54 10.26
CA LYS A 613 -44.05 -48.39 9.67
C LYS A 613 -44.90 -47.12 9.65
N HIS A 614 -46.21 -47.25 9.44
CA HIS A 614 -47.13 -46.11 9.50
C HIS A 614 -47.33 -45.61 10.93
N VAL A 615 -47.43 -46.51 11.92
CA VAL A 615 -47.45 -46.13 13.35
C VAL A 615 -46.15 -45.43 13.76
N ASP A 616 -44.99 -45.90 13.32
CA ASP A 616 -43.70 -45.23 13.55
C ASP A 616 -43.62 -43.83 12.92
N MET A 617 -44.12 -43.66 11.69
CA MET A 617 -44.23 -42.34 11.05
C MET A 617 -45.16 -41.40 11.83
N LEU A 618 -46.29 -41.91 12.34
CA LEU A 618 -47.20 -41.15 13.19
C LEU A 618 -46.53 -40.75 14.51
N LYS A 619 -45.91 -41.69 15.23
CA LYS A 619 -45.15 -41.43 16.47
C LYS A 619 -44.08 -40.36 16.24
N THR A 620 -43.33 -40.46 15.16
CA THR A 620 -42.29 -39.47 14.78
C THR A 620 -42.91 -38.09 14.54
N THR A 621 -44.02 -38.02 13.80
CA THR A 621 -44.73 -36.77 13.50
C THR A 621 -45.28 -36.12 14.78
N PHE A 622 -45.93 -36.89 15.64
CA PHE A 622 -46.46 -36.40 16.92
C PHE A 622 -45.33 -35.98 17.87
N SER A 623 -44.21 -36.69 17.91
CA SER A 623 -43.05 -36.35 18.76
C SER A 623 -42.28 -35.13 18.26
N ALA A 624 -42.34 -34.83 16.97
CA ALA A 624 -41.79 -33.59 16.40
C ALA A 624 -42.72 -32.38 16.62
N ALA A 625 -44.03 -32.61 16.73
CA ALA A 625 -45.02 -31.56 16.93
C ALA A 625 -45.30 -31.23 18.42
N PHE A 626 -45.13 -32.21 19.32
CA PHE A 626 -45.41 -32.08 20.75
C PHE A 626 -44.26 -32.65 21.58
N PRO A 627 -43.87 -32.00 22.69
CA PRO A 627 -42.82 -32.51 23.58
C PRO A 627 -43.31 -33.76 24.33
N MET A 628 -42.92 -34.94 23.84
CA MET A 628 -43.23 -36.23 24.47
C MET A 628 -42.24 -36.54 25.59
N TYR A 629 -42.73 -36.79 26.80
CA TYR A 629 -41.90 -37.12 27.97
C TYR A 629 -42.25 -38.49 28.57
N GLY A 630 -41.24 -39.15 29.16
CA GLY A 630 -41.40 -40.42 29.88
C GLY A 630 -42.11 -41.50 29.04
N PRO A 631 -43.17 -42.14 29.56
CA PRO A 631 -43.86 -43.23 28.87
C PRO A 631 -44.79 -42.78 27.72
N MET A 632 -44.96 -41.48 27.46
CA MET A 632 -45.91 -40.99 26.45
C MET A 632 -45.74 -41.58 25.04
N PRO A 633 -44.52 -41.74 24.47
CA PRO A 633 -44.36 -42.35 23.15
C PRO A 633 -44.88 -43.79 23.08
N TYR A 634 -44.72 -44.56 24.16
CA TYR A 634 -45.20 -45.93 24.27
C TYR A 634 -46.73 -46.00 24.43
N ILE A 635 -47.30 -45.15 25.29
CA ILE A 635 -48.75 -45.05 25.45
C ILE A 635 -49.42 -44.62 24.13
N LEU A 636 -48.81 -43.67 23.40
CA LEU A 636 -49.30 -43.23 22.10
C LEU A 636 -49.24 -44.36 21.06
N GLU A 637 -48.13 -45.10 21.00
CA GLU A 637 -47.98 -46.28 20.14
C GLU A 637 -49.06 -47.33 20.41
N GLU A 638 -49.20 -47.75 21.67
CA GLU A 638 -50.16 -48.77 22.09
C GLU A 638 -51.60 -48.33 21.81
N ALA A 639 -51.93 -47.05 22.06
CA ALA A 639 -53.23 -46.48 21.73
C ALA A 639 -53.51 -46.49 20.22
N ILE A 640 -52.53 -46.13 19.38
CA ILE A 640 -52.66 -46.17 17.93
C ILE A 640 -52.90 -47.62 17.45
N HIS A 641 -52.13 -48.58 17.95
CA HIS A 641 -52.32 -50.01 17.63
C HIS A 641 -53.73 -50.50 17.98
N LYS A 642 -54.18 -50.25 19.22
CA LYS A 642 -55.53 -50.61 19.69
C LYS A 642 -56.66 -49.97 18.87
N ILE A 643 -56.47 -48.73 18.38
CA ILE A 643 -57.43 -48.06 17.48
C ILE A 643 -57.55 -48.79 16.14
N TYR A 644 -56.43 -49.20 15.53
CA TYR A 644 -56.45 -49.96 14.29
C TYR A 644 -57.09 -51.35 14.46
N GLU A 645 -56.71 -52.10 15.49
CA GLU A 645 -57.29 -53.42 15.80
C GLU A 645 -58.82 -53.35 15.92
N LYS A 646 -59.33 -52.40 16.73
CA LYS A 646 -60.77 -52.18 16.93
C LYS A 646 -61.49 -51.85 15.61
N LYS A 647 -60.87 -51.04 14.74
CA LYS A 647 -61.45 -50.67 13.43
C LYS A 647 -61.45 -51.84 12.44
N VAL A 648 -60.41 -52.67 12.43
CA VAL A 648 -60.35 -53.89 11.58
C VAL A 648 -61.40 -54.92 12.01
N GLY A 649 -61.62 -55.09 13.32
CA GLY A 649 -62.70 -55.94 13.85
C GLY A 649 -64.10 -55.48 13.40
N VAL A 650 -64.37 -54.17 13.47
CA VAL A 650 -65.65 -53.58 13.03
C VAL A 650 -65.87 -53.71 11.51
N LEU A 651 -64.81 -53.69 10.70
CA LEU A 651 -64.91 -53.92 9.25
C LEU A 651 -65.29 -55.37 8.92
N LYS A 652 -64.72 -56.37 9.60
CA LYS A 652 -65.15 -57.78 9.43
C LYS A 652 -66.63 -57.99 9.76
N LEU A 653 -67.11 -57.36 10.83
CA LEU A 653 -68.53 -57.42 11.23
C LEU A 653 -69.47 -56.80 10.19
N LYS A 654 -69.08 -55.68 9.55
CA LYS A 654 -69.90 -55.06 8.48
C LYS A 654 -69.94 -55.90 7.20
N THR A 655 -68.85 -56.55 6.80
CA THR A 655 -68.85 -57.41 5.61
C THR A 655 -69.75 -58.64 5.79
N ILE A 656 -69.86 -59.18 7.01
CA ILE A 656 -70.75 -60.31 7.32
C ILE A 656 -72.24 -59.88 7.24
N LEU A 657 -72.60 -58.69 7.76
CA LEU A 657 -73.99 -58.19 7.69
C LEU A 657 -74.47 -57.88 6.26
N ILE A 658 -73.57 -57.58 5.32
CA ILE A 658 -73.91 -57.26 3.92
C ILE A 658 -74.07 -58.54 3.06
N LEU A 659 -73.77 -59.72 3.61
CA LEU A 659 -73.94 -61.02 2.94
C LEU A 659 -75.16 -61.81 3.47
N GLN A 660 -76.04 -61.19 4.25
CA GLN A 660 -77.28 -61.78 4.77
C GLN A 660 -78.54 -60.93 4.47
N ILE A 661 -78.46 -60.04 3.48
CA ILE A 661 -79.57 -59.31 2.84
C ILE A 661 -79.35 -59.38 1.33
#